data_AF-A0A0W0FV97-F1
#
_entry.id   AF-A0A0W0FV97-F1
#
_cell.length_a   1.000
_cell.length_b   1.000
_cell.length_c   1.000
_cell.angle_alpha   90.00
_cell.angle_beta   90.00
_cell.angle_gamma   90.00
#
_symmetry.space_group_name_H-M   'P 1'
#
loop_
_entity.id
_entity.type
_entity.pdbx_description
1 polymer ?
#
loop_
_entity_poly.entity_id
_entity_poly.type
_entity_poly.pdbx_seq_one_letter_code
_entity_poly.pdbx_strand_id
1 'polypeptide(L)'
;MFSCLSLNCLESPVRVTAALVVATCLVFFILLSLTPQIKFIWYCFIKPIGAHGHQKSRLDKFYEGQADVYDATRRGLLRGRKTMLNLSAAHLRDLHSASGAKRRLVWLDIGGGTGHNIELMNDFFPISSFDAIYLIDLCEPLLQVARKRFAKRGWNNVHILCQDASNFTLPEWSDSVEARGSVSFVTLSYSLSMIPNFYTLLDRVDYALSPQDGLIGVVDFYTAGRQSSLHEKAIGGEKKECGWLSRWFWQIWFDFDNVHLGPARRSYLEYRFGTVKSYNGRNRFVLPFIVRIPYYIWLGRPRSADVSRHCYAFEVDGGNTIGNCSPSAVALGGNRETENIPPLELSQSIMDNKGDKCTGAVVINVTPPLSSFHYHINSPWRLPYYESPMHKEFRTFIYSFTWEDPAVDMMHLDLTGDDSMLAITSAGDNAFHYALSAAPQRIHCVDMNPCQGHLMELKLAAIKSLDYEDFFSLFGKGYHPSFRALLDSRIAPYLSSSAYQFWCINSESFSSNFYFHGYSGWALCLARIIFRVAGVHNDIKRLCECKTLNEQVEIWKNKLKPVLLNPIIVALAQSPIFCWNALGVPMNQRRMVLTEGGVYKYLRDTFDPLASAYLFKTDNYFYHLALMGHYTHESCPSYLTRAGFEALKALDAQALDTFRLHTDSMINVLRGLMSRSLTRVLIMDHLDWFPPDSQQVEDEVKEFARVVALGGYVLWRSASREPWYNQVFERFDFKLDAVGVRQGPDVALDRVNMYASFWKAVKM
;
A
#
# COMPACT_ATOMS: atom_id res chain seq x y z
N MET A 1 81.45 6.24 12.73
CA MET A 1 81.82 6.12 14.15
C MET A 1 80.59 5.58 14.87
N PHE A 2 80.62 4.29 15.23
CA PHE A 2 79.85 3.53 16.25
C PHE A 2 78.33 3.81 16.42
N SER A 3 77.42 2.87 16.67
CA SER A 3 77.44 1.44 16.96
C SER A 3 75.98 0.96 16.98
N CYS A 4 75.75 -0.19 16.36
CA CYS A 4 74.93 -1.31 16.83
C CYS A 4 74.18 -1.11 18.17
N LEU A 5 72.84 -1.25 18.17
CA LEU A 5 72.06 -1.73 19.33
C LEU A 5 70.98 -2.69 18.86
N SER A 6 71.03 -3.86 19.48
CA SER A 6 70.50 -5.16 19.10
C SER A 6 68.98 -5.30 19.22
N LEU A 7 68.41 -6.12 18.33
CA LEU A 7 67.24 -6.93 18.63
C LEU A 7 67.46 -7.69 19.94
N ASN A 8 66.58 -7.48 20.92
CA ASN A 8 66.21 -8.45 21.96
C ASN A 8 65.09 -7.86 22.83
N CYS A 9 63.85 -7.97 22.36
CA CYS A 9 62.69 -7.99 23.25
C CYS A 9 62.21 -9.44 23.29
N LEU A 10 62.70 -10.16 24.30
CA LEU A 10 62.27 -11.51 24.66
C LEU A 10 60.75 -11.56 24.81
N GLU A 11 60.15 -12.46 24.04
CA GLU A 11 58.79 -12.94 24.20
C GLU A 11 58.58 -13.43 25.64
N SER A 12 57.73 -12.74 26.40
CA SER A 12 57.26 -13.24 27.69
C SER A 12 56.29 -14.40 27.40
N PRO A 13 56.56 -15.64 27.86
CA PRO A 13 55.64 -16.77 27.69
C PRO A 13 54.26 -16.49 28.29
N VAL A 14 54.18 -15.60 29.27
CA VAL A 14 52.92 -15.16 29.91
C VAL A 14 52.01 -14.38 28.96
N ARG A 15 52.56 -13.55 28.06
CA ARG A 15 51.76 -12.77 27.09
C ARG A 15 51.22 -13.66 25.97
N VAL A 16 52.03 -14.60 25.49
CA VAL A 16 51.59 -15.59 24.50
C VAL A 16 50.49 -16.49 25.08
N THR A 17 50.66 -16.94 26.33
CA THR A 17 49.68 -17.78 27.01
C THR A 17 48.37 -17.02 27.29
N ALA A 18 48.44 -15.76 27.72
CA ALA A 18 47.26 -14.93 27.93
C ALA A 18 46.50 -14.64 26.62
N ALA A 19 47.20 -14.34 25.53
CA ALA A 19 46.60 -14.16 24.21
C ALA A 19 45.95 -15.47 23.72
N LEU A 20 46.58 -16.62 23.95
CA LEU A 20 46.03 -17.92 23.59
C LEU A 20 44.78 -18.24 24.41
N VAL A 21 44.77 -17.95 25.72
CA VAL A 21 43.59 -18.14 26.59
C VAL A 21 42.45 -17.23 26.16
N VAL A 22 42.72 -15.95 25.89
CA VAL A 22 41.70 -15.00 25.41
C VAL A 22 41.15 -15.44 24.05
N ALA A 23 42.01 -15.85 23.11
CA ALA A 23 41.59 -16.38 21.81
C ALA A 23 40.78 -17.68 21.95
N THR A 24 41.17 -18.57 22.86
CA THR A 24 40.45 -19.84 23.12
C THR A 24 39.11 -19.56 23.79
N CYS A 25 39.03 -18.62 24.73
CA CYS A 25 37.78 -18.17 25.33
C CYS A 25 36.89 -17.48 24.29
N LEU A 26 37.44 -16.67 23.38
CA LEU A 26 36.71 -16.06 22.26
C LEU A 26 36.18 -17.11 21.29
N VAL A 27 37.00 -18.09 20.91
CA VAL A 27 36.60 -19.22 20.06
C VAL A 27 35.54 -20.06 20.77
N PHE A 28 35.67 -20.31 22.07
CA PHE A 28 34.70 -21.04 22.87
C PHE A 28 33.38 -20.27 23.00
N PHE A 29 33.41 -18.94 23.21
CA PHE A 29 32.23 -18.08 23.20
C PHE A 29 31.57 -18.04 21.83
N ILE A 30 32.35 -17.94 20.76
CA ILE A 30 31.86 -18.00 19.38
C ILE A 30 31.21 -19.36 19.11
N LEU A 31 31.86 -20.48 19.46
CA LEU A 31 31.32 -21.83 19.31
C LEU A 31 30.06 -22.05 20.15
N LEU A 32 30.01 -21.57 21.39
CA LEU A 32 28.80 -21.60 22.23
C LEU A 32 27.67 -20.79 21.61
N SER A 33 27.97 -19.59 21.09
CA SER A 33 26.98 -18.74 20.42
C SER A 33 26.48 -19.29 19.08
N LEU A 34 27.30 -20.14 18.43
CA LEU A 34 27.02 -20.83 17.18
C LEU A 34 26.46 -22.25 17.38
N THR A 35 26.49 -22.79 18.61
CA THR A 35 26.02 -24.14 18.94
C THR A 35 24.56 -24.36 18.51
N PRO A 36 23.62 -23.41 18.71
CA PRO A 36 22.27 -23.50 18.17
C PRO A 36 22.23 -23.70 16.64
N GLN A 37 23.02 -22.94 15.91
CA GLN A 37 23.09 -22.91 14.44
C GLN A 37 23.77 -24.17 13.92
N ILE A 38 24.81 -24.67 14.59
CA ILE A 38 25.50 -25.92 14.27
C ILE A 38 24.58 -27.12 14.52
N LYS A 39 23.83 -27.14 15.64
CA LYS A 39 22.81 -28.17 15.88
C LYS A 39 21.73 -28.15 14.81
N PHE A 40 21.23 -26.97 14.46
CA PHE A 40 20.26 -26.80 13.37
C PHE A 40 20.83 -27.32 12.04
N ILE A 41 22.08 -26.98 11.70
CA ILE A 41 22.75 -27.46 10.49
C ILE A 41 22.92 -28.97 10.50
N TRP A 42 23.33 -29.57 11.62
CA TRP A 42 23.51 -31.01 11.75
C TRP A 42 22.21 -31.77 11.52
N TYR A 43 21.12 -31.34 12.15
CA TYR A 43 19.83 -32.02 12.04
C TYR A 43 19.08 -31.73 10.74
N CYS A 44 19.28 -30.57 10.11
CA CYS A 44 18.66 -30.26 8.80
C CYS A 44 19.49 -30.77 7.61
N PHE A 45 20.83 -30.77 7.70
CA PHE A 45 21.71 -31.02 6.54
C PHE A 45 22.55 -32.31 6.62
N ILE A 46 22.83 -32.85 7.81
CA ILE A 46 23.75 -34.00 7.95
C ILE A 46 23.03 -35.28 8.39
N LYS A 47 21.94 -35.16 9.15
CA LYS A 47 21.09 -36.29 9.57
C LYS A 47 19.74 -36.26 8.83
N PRO A 48 19.67 -36.75 7.58
CA PRO A 48 18.43 -36.71 6.80
C PRO A 48 17.28 -37.46 7.47
N ILE A 49 16.07 -36.97 7.26
CA ILE A 49 14.82 -37.61 7.69
C ILE A 49 14.69 -38.92 6.90
N GLY A 50 14.86 -40.07 7.57
CA GLY A 50 14.67 -41.37 6.93
C GLY A 50 13.24 -41.52 6.35
N ALA A 51 13.13 -42.19 5.20
CA ALA A 51 11.86 -42.37 4.47
C ALA A 51 10.85 -43.34 5.14
N HIS A 52 11.21 -43.97 6.26
CA HIS A 52 10.43 -45.05 6.87
C HIS A 52 9.80 -44.64 8.22
N GLY A 53 8.51 -44.28 8.21
CA GLY A 53 7.67 -44.05 9.41
C GLY A 53 6.47 -43.11 9.19
N HIS A 54 5.39 -43.27 9.97
CA HIS A 54 4.23 -42.37 9.97
C HIS A 54 4.64 -40.91 10.29
N GLN A 55 3.97 -39.91 9.70
CA GLN A 55 4.33 -38.48 9.78
C GLN A 55 4.62 -37.99 11.21
N LYS A 56 3.79 -38.37 12.19
CA LYS A 56 3.98 -38.05 13.62
C LYS A 56 5.35 -38.50 14.14
N SER A 57 5.69 -39.78 13.94
CA SER A 57 6.96 -40.36 14.40
C SER A 57 8.20 -39.71 13.76
N ARG A 58 8.07 -39.17 12.54
CA ARG A 58 9.13 -38.42 11.86
C ARG A 58 9.33 -37.04 12.50
N LEU A 59 8.24 -36.32 12.76
CA LEU A 59 8.28 -35.00 13.40
C LEU A 59 8.80 -35.08 14.83
N ASP A 60 8.33 -36.06 15.61
CA ASP A 60 8.78 -36.27 16.99
C ASP A 60 10.30 -36.50 17.03
N LYS A 61 10.83 -37.42 16.22
CA LYS A 61 12.28 -37.70 16.14
C LYS A 61 13.10 -36.50 15.64
N PHE A 62 12.55 -35.68 14.74
CA PHE A 62 13.24 -34.51 14.21
C PHE A 62 13.34 -33.37 15.24
N TYR A 63 12.30 -33.19 16.05
CA TYR A 63 12.22 -32.09 17.02
C TYR A 63 12.70 -32.42 18.43
N GLU A 64 12.71 -33.70 18.83
CA GLU A 64 13.15 -34.14 20.16
C GLU A 64 14.56 -33.60 20.54
N GLY A 65 15.50 -33.56 19.60
CA GLY A 65 16.86 -33.06 19.83
C GLY A 65 17.05 -31.53 19.70
N GLN A 66 16.01 -30.80 19.31
CA GLN A 66 16.07 -29.36 18.98
C GLN A 66 15.00 -28.51 19.68
N ALA A 67 14.02 -29.12 20.36
CA ALA A 67 12.85 -28.43 20.92
C ALA A 67 13.22 -27.21 21.80
N ASP A 68 14.25 -27.34 22.64
CA ASP A 68 14.70 -26.28 23.55
C ASP A 68 15.39 -25.10 22.85
N VAL A 69 15.89 -25.30 21.62
CA VAL A 69 16.63 -24.29 20.85
C VAL A 69 15.87 -23.84 19.58
N TYR A 70 14.67 -24.38 19.39
CA TYR A 70 13.85 -24.22 18.20
C TYR A 70 13.53 -22.74 17.92
N ASP A 71 13.11 -21.99 18.94
CA ASP A 71 12.71 -20.58 18.78
C ASP A 71 13.91 -19.65 18.54
N ALA A 72 15.08 -19.96 19.12
CA ALA A 72 16.29 -19.15 18.99
C ALA A 72 16.93 -19.28 17.60
N THR A 73 16.91 -20.48 17.03
CA THR A 73 17.50 -20.79 15.72
C THR A 73 16.65 -20.33 14.54
N ARG A 74 15.31 -20.38 14.68
CA ARG A 74 14.39 -20.12 13.57
C ARG A 74 13.94 -18.67 13.41
N ARG A 75 14.23 -17.75 14.34
CA ARG A 75 13.84 -16.33 14.27
C ARG A 75 14.38 -15.61 13.01
N GLY A 76 15.57 -15.99 12.53
CA GLY A 76 16.16 -15.42 11.31
C GLY A 76 15.54 -15.97 10.01
N LEU A 77 15.11 -17.24 10.03
CA LEU A 77 14.54 -17.97 8.90
C LEU A 77 13.06 -17.67 8.69
N LEU A 78 12.28 -17.64 9.79
CA LEU A 78 10.82 -17.52 9.79
C LEU A 78 10.38 -16.05 9.91
N ARG A 79 10.56 -15.30 8.83
CA ARG A 79 10.20 -13.86 8.76
C ARG A 79 8.68 -13.67 8.65
N GLY A 80 8.19 -12.50 9.06
CA GLY A 80 6.79 -12.14 8.86
C GLY A 80 5.80 -12.69 9.89
N ARG A 81 6.16 -13.65 10.75
CA ARG A 81 5.30 -14.12 11.86
C ARG A 81 4.80 -12.98 12.76
N LYS A 82 5.74 -12.16 13.26
CA LYS A 82 5.41 -10.99 14.11
C LYS A 82 4.50 -10.01 13.37
N THR A 83 4.76 -9.78 12.09
CA THR A 83 3.96 -8.90 11.23
C THR A 83 2.55 -9.46 11.00
N MET A 84 2.40 -10.76 10.72
CA MET A 84 1.11 -11.43 10.56
C MET A 84 0.25 -11.29 11.82
N LEU A 85 0.83 -11.53 13.00
CA LEU A 85 0.13 -11.40 14.28
C LEU A 85 -0.28 -9.95 14.56
N ASN A 86 0.62 -8.99 14.34
CA ASN A 86 0.31 -7.57 14.52
C ASN A 86 -0.80 -7.10 13.56
N LEU A 87 -0.72 -7.48 12.28
CA LEU A 87 -1.75 -7.23 11.29
C LEU A 87 -3.09 -7.83 11.72
N SER A 88 -3.08 -9.10 12.15
CA SER A 88 -4.29 -9.79 12.57
C SER A 88 -4.90 -9.12 13.79
N ALA A 89 -4.09 -8.77 14.80
CA ALA A 89 -4.53 -8.01 15.96
C ALA A 89 -5.19 -6.69 15.58
N ALA A 90 -4.59 -5.93 14.64
CA ALA A 90 -5.18 -4.68 14.16
C ALA A 90 -6.56 -4.88 13.52
N HIS A 91 -6.69 -5.89 12.64
CA HIS A 91 -7.97 -6.18 11.95
C HIS A 91 -9.03 -6.77 12.90
N LEU A 92 -8.62 -7.58 13.89
CA LEU A 92 -9.51 -8.14 14.91
C LEU A 92 -10.13 -7.05 15.79
N ARG A 93 -9.38 -5.98 16.14
CA ARG A 93 -9.94 -4.86 16.90
C ARG A 93 -11.10 -4.19 16.16
N ASP A 94 -10.94 -3.98 14.86
CA ASP A 94 -11.97 -3.35 14.03
C ASP A 94 -13.19 -4.27 13.86
N LEU A 95 -12.98 -5.55 13.56
CA LEU A 95 -14.06 -6.54 13.45
C LEU A 95 -14.86 -6.68 14.73
N HIS A 96 -14.16 -6.73 15.87
CA HIS A 96 -14.80 -6.87 17.17
C HIS A 96 -15.56 -5.60 17.56
N SER A 97 -15.02 -4.42 17.26
CA SER A 97 -15.69 -3.13 17.52
C SER A 97 -16.94 -2.96 16.66
N ALA A 98 -16.89 -3.36 15.39
CA ALA A 98 -18.03 -3.23 14.46
C ALA A 98 -19.19 -4.19 14.77
N SER A 99 -18.92 -5.31 15.44
CA SER A 99 -19.92 -6.36 15.68
C SER A 99 -20.98 -6.00 16.73
N GLY A 100 -20.79 -4.93 17.52
CA GLY A 100 -21.77 -4.35 18.47
C GLY A 100 -22.17 -5.23 19.67
N ALA A 101 -22.09 -6.55 19.55
CA ALA A 101 -22.33 -7.54 20.58
C ALA A 101 -21.00 -8.14 21.05
N LYS A 102 -20.87 -8.38 22.37
CA LYS A 102 -19.79 -9.20 22.96
C LYS A 102 -19.94 -10.64 22.46
N ARG A 103 -19.44 -10.90 21.25
CA ARG A 103 -19.36 -12.25 20.69
C ARG A 103 -18.08 -12.91 21.16
N ARG A 104 -18.18 -14.23 21.28
CA ARG A 104 -17.10 -15.07 21.74
C ARG A 104 -15.95 -15.04 20.73
N LEU A 105 -14.76 -14.66 21.16
CA LEU A 105 -13.55 -14.60 20.35
C LEU A 105 -12.72 -15.87 20.57
N VAL A 106 -12.84 -16.81 19.64
CA VAL A 106 -12.11 -18.09 19.68
C VAL A 106 -10.98 -18.09 18.66
N TRP A 107 -9.76 -18.38 19.12
CA TRP A 107 -8.57 -18.46 18.27
C TRP A 107 -8.05 -19.90 18.13
N LEU A 108 -7.86 -20.34 16.90
CA LEU A 108 -7.24 -21.62 16.53
C LEU A 108 -5.84 -21.41 15.92
N ASP A 109 -4.78 -21.84 16.61
CA ASP A 109 -3.39 -21.81 16.10
C ASP A 109 -2.98 -23.20 15.59
N ILE A 110 -2.96 -23.38 14.27
CA ILE A 110 -2.73 -24.67 13.61
C ILE A 110 -1.26 -24.84 13.26
N GLY A 111 -0.65 -25.92 13.77
CA GLY A 111 0.80 -26.12 13.73
C GLY A 111 1.52 -25.15 14.66
N GLY A 112 0.95 -24.89 15.83
CA GLY A 112 1.43 -23.89 16.78
C GLY A 112 2.75 -24.25 17.48
N GLY A 113 3.20 -25.51 17.38
CA GLY A 113 4.47 -25.99 17.90
C GLY A 113 4.67 -25.66 19.38
N THR A 114 5.71 -24.86 19.68
CA THR A 114 6.09 -24.44 21.03
C THR A 114 5.14 -23.38 21.64
N GLY A 115 4.08 -22.99 20.93
CA GLY A 115 3.15 -21.95 21.39
C GLY A 115 3.70 -20.53 21.29
N HIS A 116 4.72 -20.31 20.46
CA HIS A 116 5.37 -19.01 20.33
C HIS A 116 4.47 -17.93 19.74
N ASN A 117 3.55 -18.28 18.83
CA ASN A 117 2.61 -17.31 18.26
C ASN A 117 1.69 -16.73 19.34
N ILE A 118 1.15 -17.58 20.21
CA ILE A 118 0.30 -17.18 21.33
C ILE A 118 1.08 -16.28 22.28
N GLU A 119 2.33 -16.60 22.56
CA GLU A 119 3.20 -15.72 23.34
C GLU A 119 3.37 -14.34 22.71
N LEU A 120 3.71 -14.28 21.42
CA LEU A 120 3.92 -13.04 20.69
C LEU A 120 2.64 -12.22 20.51
N MET A 121 1.49 -12.89 20.36
CA MET A 121 0.21 -12.22 20.17
C MET A 121 -0.14 -11.37 21.39
N ASN A 122 0.25 -11.78 22.60
CA ASN A 122 0.00 -11.02 23.83
C ASN A 122 0.56 -9.58 23.79
N ASP A 123 1.63 -9.33 23.02
CA ASP A 123 2.22 -8.00 22.85
C ASP A 123 1.33 -7.06 22.01
N PHE A 124 0.42 -7.62 21.21
CA PHE A 124 -0.44 -6.88 20.28
C PHE A 124 -1.91 -6.94 20.67
N PHE A 125 -2.37 -8.10 21.12
CA PHE A 125 -3.74 -8.38 21.50
C PHE A 125 -3.72 -9.25 22.75
N PRO A 126 -4.12 -8.72 23.91
CA PRO A 126 -4.02 -9.45 25.18
C PRO A 126 -4.68 -10.83 25.09
N ILE A 127 -3.99 -11.84 25.62
CA ILE A 127 -4.50 -13.21 25.61
C ILE A 127 -5.79 -13.34 26.40
N SER A 128 -6.00 -12.51 27.42
CA SER A 128 -7.25 -12.41 28.19
C SER A 128 -8.44 -11.91 27.39
N SER A 129 -8.23 -11.30 26.22
CA SER A 129 -9.31 -10.84 25.34
C SER A 129 -9.93 -11.97 24.51
N PHE A 130 -9.30 -13.14 24.47
CA PHE A 130 -9.87 -14.33 23.83
C PHE A 130 -10.62 -15.17 24.86
N ASP A 131 -11.82 -15.62 24.52
CA ASP A 131 -12.59 -16.52 25.38
C ASP A 131 -11.98 -17.92 25.41
N ALA A 132 -11.41 -18.37 24.29
CA ALA A 132 -10.66 -19.61 24.21
C ALA A 132 -9.61 -19.55 23.10
N ILE A 133 -8.45 -20.17 23.35
CA ILE A 133 -7.38 -20.34 22.38
C ILE A 133 -7.02 -21.81 22.30
N TYR A 134 -7.04 -22.37 21.09
CA TYR A 134 -6.73 -23.77 20.83
C TYR A 134 -5.45 -23.88 20.02
N LEU A 135 -4.40 -24.44 20.62
CA LEU A 135 -3.16 -24.78 19.94
C LEU A 135 -3.24 -26.22 19.46
N ILE A 136 -3.19 -26.43 18.14
CA ILE A 136 -3.16 -27.76 17.53
C ILE A 136 -1.77 -28.03 16.96
N ASP A 137 -1.17 -29.16 17.34
CA ASP A 137 0.04 -29.67 16.72
C ASP A 137 0.06 -31.20 16.74
N LEU A 138 0.80 -31.81 15.82
CA LEU A 138 0.98 -33.27 15.76
C LEU A 138 2.16 -33.75 16.61
N CYS A 139 3.08 -32.84 16.98
CA CYS A 139 4.35 -33.15 17.63
C CYS A 139 4.30 -32.94 19.16
N GLU A 140 4.25 -34.03 19.91
CA GLU A 140 4.10 -33.98 21.37
C GLU A 140 5.28 -33.31 22.10
N PRO A 141 6.57 -33.52 21.71
CA PRO A 141 7.69 -32.79 22.31
C PRO A 141 7.56 -31.26 22.25
N LEU A 142 7.06 -30.70 21.15
CA LEU A 142 6.85 -29.25 21.02
C LEU A 142 5.70 -28.78 21.93
N LEU A 143 4.63 -29.58 22.03
CA LEU A 143 3.50 -29.30 22.91
C LEU A 143 3.91 -29.31 24.40
N GLN A 144 4.87 -30.15 24.80
CA GLN A 144 5.40 -30.12 26.16
C GLN A 144 6.11 -28.78 26.48
N VAL A 145 6.82 -28.20 25.51
CA VAL A 145 7.39 -26.85 25.64
C VAL A 145 6.27 -25.82 25.76
N ALA A 146 5.21 -25.92 24.95
CA ALA A 146 4.05 -25.03 25.01
C ALA A 146 3.32 -25.10 26.37
N ARG A 147 3.10 -26.30 26.93
CA ARG A 147 2.48 -26.48 28.25
C ARG A 147 3.28 -25.78 29.35
N LYS A 148 4.60 -26.00 29.38
CA LYS A 148 5.50 -25.32 30.34
C LYS A 148 5.46 -23.80 30.16
N ARG A 149 5.44 -23.33 28.91
CA ARG A 149 5.38 -21.92 28.54
C ARG A 149 4.10 -21.23 29.04
N PHE A 150 2.95 -21.85 28.85
CA PHE A 150 1.67 -21.28 29.26
C PHE A 150 1.43 -21.41 30.76
N ALA A 151 1.83 -22.53 31.39
CA ALA A 151 1.77 -22.69 32.83
C ALA A 151 2.60 -21.61 33.56
N LYS A 152 3.80 -21.29 33.06
CA LYS A 152 4.64 -20.21 33.60
C LYS A 152 3.96 -18.82 33.53
N ARG A 153 3.04 -18.62 32.59
CA ARG A 153 2.32 -17.35 32.38
C ARG A 153 0.94 -17.32 33.05
N GLY A 154 0.46 -18.45 33.58
CA GLY A 154 -0.85 -18.54 34.21
C GLY A 154 -2.03 -18.36 33.25
N TRP A 155 -1.86 -18.67 31.96
CA TRP A 155 -2.96 -18.59 30.99
C TRP A 155 -3.86 -19.83 31.08
N ASN A 156 -5.10 -19.62 31.50
CA ASN A 156 -6.08 -20.70 31.72
C ASN A 156 -7.06 -20.88 30.54
N ASN A 157 -7.10 -19.91 29.63
CA ASN A 157 -7.94 -19.92 28.43
C ASN A 157 -7.22 -20.49 27.19
N VAL A 158 -6.05 -21.12 27.39
CA VAL A 158 -5.24 -21.73 26.32
C VAL A 158 -5.27 -23.25 26.46
N HIS A 159 -5.78 -23.92 25.44
CA HIS A 159 -5.95 -25.37 25.38
C HIS A 159 -4.99 -25.95 24.35
N ILE A 160 -4.23 -26.97 24.75
CA ILE A 160 -3.24 -27.63 23.88
C ILE A 160 -3.77 -29.00 23.45
N LEU A 161 -3.87 -29.22 22.13
CA LEU A 161 -4.45 -30.40 21.53
C LEU A 161 -3.41 -31.10 20.62
N CYS A 162 -3.03 -32.32 21.00
CA CYS A 162 -2.18 -33.19 20.17
C CYS A 162 -3.05 -33.91 19.13
N GLN A 163 -3.29 -33.28 17.99
CA GLN A 163 -4.22 -33.74 16.96
C GLN A 163 -3.66 -33.52 15.54
N ASP A 164 -4.17 -34.29 14.58
CA ASP A 164 -3.92 -34.02 13.17
C ASP A 164 -4.71 -32.78 12.71
N ALA A 165 -4.02 -31.82 12.11
CA ALA A 165 -4.61 -30.58 11.61
C ALA A 165 -5.71 -30.82 10.56
N SER A 166 -5.71 -31.94 9.84
CA SER A 166 -6.72 -32.27 8.83
C SER A 166 -8.00 -32.83 9.43
N ASN A 167 -7.97 -33.28 10.70
CA ASN A 167 -9.06 -33.99 11.38
C ASN A 167 -9.33 -33.44 12.80
N PHE A 168 -9.00 -32.17 13.04
CA PHE A 168 -9.09 -31.59 14.39
C PHE A 168 -10.53 -31.47 14.89
N THR A 169 -10.71 -31.59 16.20
CA THR A 169 -11.98 -31.38 16.91
C THR A 169 -11.74 -30.56 18.18
N LEU A 170 -12.60 -29.57 18.42
CA LEU A 170 -12.52 -28.76 19.62
C LEU A 170 -13.35 -29.40 20.75
N PRO A 171 -12.86 -29.41 22.01
CA PRO A 171 -13.55 -30.03 23.14
C PRO A 171 -14.97 -29.52 23.40
N GLU A 172 -15.25 -28.29 22.97
CA GLU A 172 -16.55 -27.63 23.12
C GLU A 172 -17.58 -28.05 22.07
N TRP A 173 -17.14 -28.65 20.95
CA TRP A 173 -18.04 -29.14 19.92
C TRP A 173 -18.77 -30.38 20.43
N SER A 174 -20.08 -30.25 20.55
CA SER A 174 -21.00 -31.27 21.07
C SER A 174 -22.31 -31.20 20.29
N ASP A 175 -23.26 -32.12 20.55
CA ASP A 175 -24.58 -32.08 19.91
C ASP A 175 -25.33 -30.75 20.13
N SER A 176 -24.94 -29.97 21.15
CA SER A 176 -25.53 -28.65 21.48
C SER A 176 -24.75 -27.44 20.95
N VAL A 177 -23.49 -27.60 20.52
CA VAL A 177 -22.63 -26.51 20.03
C VAL A 177 -22.13 -26.87 18.65
N GLU A 178 -22.73 -26.26 17.64
CA GLU A 178 -22.34 -26.49 16.25
C GLU A 178 -20.91 -25.99 15.99
N ALA A 179 -20.12 -26.81 15.31
CA ALA A 179 -18.78 -26.43 14.87
C ALA A 179 -18.79 -25.32 13.82
N ARG A 180 -19.91 -25.15 13.10
CA ARG A 180 -20.03 -24.21 11.99
C ARG A 180 -19.99 -22.77 12.50
N GLY A 181 -19.05 -21.98 11.99
CA GLY A 181 -18.90 -20.58 12.38
C GLY A 181 -18.54 -20.34 13.86
N SER A 182 -18.07 -21.36 14.59
CA SER A 182 -17.74 -21.25 16.01
C SER A 182 -16.37 -20.59 16.28
N VAL A 183 -15.54 -20.41 15.25
CA VAL A 183 -14.18 -19.89 15.36
C VAL A 183 -14.09 -18.50 14.74
N SER A 184 -13.44 -17.56 15.45
CA SER A 184 -13.30 -16.17 15.00
C SER A 184 -11.95 -15.90 14.37
N PHE A 185 -10.88 -16.57 14.83
CA PHE A 185 -9.54 -16.34 14.34
C PHE A 185 -8.78 -17.65 14.12
N VAL A 186 -8.10 -17.78 12.98
CA VAL A 186 -7.26 -18.94 12.66
C VAL A 186 -5.89 -18.48 12.24
N THR A 187 -4.83 -19.13 12.74
CA THR A 187 -3.45 -18.87 12.30
C THR A 187 -2.77 -20.11 11.76
N LEU A 188 -2.08 -19.96 10.64
CA LEU A 188 -1.15 -20.94 10.08
C LEU A 188 0.21 -20.28 9.85
N SER A 189 1.13 -20.45 10.80
CA SER A 189 2.48 -19.88 10.70
C SER A 189 3.49 -20.96 10.35
N TYR A 190 3.89 -21.03 9.07
CA TYR A 190 4.84 -21.99 8.52
C TYR A 190 4.42 -23.45 8.73
N SER A 191 3.10 -23.67 8.74
CA SER A 191 2.48 -24.98 8.93
C SER A 191 1.78 -25.49 7.67
N LEU A 192 1.20 -24.61 6.84
CA LEU A 192 0.46 -25.00 5.64
C LEU A 192 1.35 -25.74 4.63
N SER A 193 2.59 -25.28 4.44
CA SER A 193 3.60 -25.94 3.58
C SER A 193 4.02 -27.32 4.09
N MET A 194 3.83 -27.62 5.37
CA MET A 194 4.16 -28.92 5.99
C MET A 194 2.99 -29.90 6.01
N ILE A 195 1.75 -29.43 5.81
CA ILE A 195 0.56 -30.28 5.89
C ILE A 195 0.30 -30.93 4.51
N PRO A 196 0.26 -32.27 4.41
CA PRO A 196 0.01 -32.96 3.14
C PRO A 196 -1.44 -32.78 2.65
N ASN A 197 -2.43 -33.01 3.52
CA ASN A 197 -3.85 -32.93 3.17
C ASN A 197 -4.42 -31.52 3.40
N PHE A 198 -3.80 -30.52 2.76
CA PHE A 198 -4.14 -29.11 2.96
C PHE A 198 -5.54 -28.74 2.42
N TYR A 199 -6.08 -29.49 1.45
CA TYR A 199 -7.45 -29.29 0.96
C TYR A 199 -8.46 -29.49 2.09
N THR A 200 -8.41 -30.66 2.73
CA THR A 200 -9.31 -31.01 3.84
C THR A 200 -9.16 -30.04 5.01
N LEU A 201 -7.91 -29.67 5.35
CA LEU A 201 -7.64 -28.66 6.37
C LEU A 201 -8.35 -27.33 6.07
N LEU A 202 -8.14 -26.77 4.88
CA LEU A 202 -8.68 -25.46 4.52
C LEU A 202 -10.21 -25.48 4.41
N ASP A 203 -10.81 -26.58 3.96
CA ASP A 203 -12.27 -26.74 3.93
C ASP A 203 -12.88 -26.83 5.32
N ARG A 204 -12.21 -27.50 6.26
CA ARG A 204 -12.64 -27.53 7.67
C ARG A 204 -12.50 -26.17 8.34
N VAL A 205 -11.42 -25.44 8.03
CA VAL A 205 -11.23 -24.08 8.51
C VAL A 205 -12.35 -23.17 7.99
N ASP A 206 -12.67 -23.21 6.70
CA ASP A 206 -13.79 -22.45 6.12
C ASP A 206 -15.14 -22.81 6.79
N TYR A 207 -15.39 -24.09 7.05
CA TYR A 207 -16.58 -24.54 7.76
C TYR A 207 -16.68 -23.99 9.19
N ALA A 208 -15.58 -24.00 9.94
CA ALA A 208 -15.55 -23.56 11.34
C ALA A 208 -15.47 -22.03 11.51
N LEU A 209 -14.97 -21.31 10.51
CA LEU A 209 -14.73 -19.88 10.58
C LEU A 209 -16.04 -19.09 10.47
N SER A 210 -16.27 -18.14 11.38
CA SER A 210 -17.47 -17.31 11.40
C SER A 210 -17.59 -16.46 10.13
N PRO A 211 -18.72 -16.51 9.39
CA PRO A 211 -18.95 -15.65 8.24
C PRO A 211 -18.89 -14.15 8.55
N GLN A 212 -19.20 -13.74 9.78
CA GLN A 212 -19.45 -12.34 10.13
C GLN A 212 -18.21 -11.62 10.65
N ASP A 213 -17.38 -12.29 11.44
CA ASP A 213 -16.19 -11.75 12.12
C ASP A 213 -14.96 -12.67 11.99
N GLY A 214 -15.07 -13.76 11.23
CA GLY A 214 -13.98 -14.68 10.98
C GLY A 214 -12.82 -14.04 10.23
N LEU A 215 -11.61 -14.30 10.73
CA LEU A 215 -10.33 -13.90 10.13
C LEU A 215 -9.36 -15.09 10.12
N ILE A 216 -8.62 -15.25 9.04
CA ILE A 216 -7.54 -16.23 8.92
C ILE A 216 -6.23 -15.52 8.59
N GLY A 217 -5.18 -15.79 9.34
CA GLY A 217 -3.82 -15.28 9.12
C GLY A 217 -2.87 -16.42 8.74
N VAL A 218 -2.19 -16.27 7.60
CA VAL A 218 -1.22 -17.24 7.10
C VAL A 218 0.12 -16.56 6.84
N VAL A 219 1.21 -17.15 7.34
CA VAL A 219 2.56 -16.81 6.92
C VAL A 219 3.26 -18.08 6.51
N ASP A 220 3.77 -18.14 5.27
CA ASP A 220 4.45 -19.35 4.81
C ASP A 220 5.44 -19.08 3.67
N PHE A 221 6.23 -20.09 3.34
CA PHE A 221 7.05 -20.12 2.14
C PHE A 221 6.19 -20.46 0.92
N TYR A 222 6.63 -19.99 -0.25
CA TYR A 222 5.90 -20.26 -1.48
C TYR A 222 6.80 -20.13 -2.71
N THR A 223 6.43 -20.79 -3.79
CA THR A 223 6.91 -20.43 -5.12
C THR A 223 5.72 -20.20 -6.05
N ALA A 224 5.80 -19.16 -6.88
CA ALA A 224 4.75 -18.84 -7.83
C ALA A 224 5.34 -18.49 -9.20
N GLY A 225 4.79 -19.10 -10.25
CA GLY A 225 5.09 -18.74 -11.63
C GLY A 225 4.42 -17.44 -12.06
N ARG A 226 4.47 -17.17 -13.36
CA ARG A 226 3.75 -16.03 -13.97
C ARG A 226 2.25 -16.26 -13.84
N GLN A 227 1.51 -15.25 -13.41
CA GLN A 227 0.05 -15.36 -13.26
C GLN A 227 -0.64 -15.21 -14.62
N SER A 228 -1.66 -16.04 -14.84
CA SER A 228 -2.28 -16.19 -16.17
C SER A 228 -3.44 -15.22 -16.39
N SER A 229 -4.17 -14.85 -15.33
CA SER A 229 -5.34 -13.96 -15.41
C SER A 229 -5.16 -12.66 -14.61
N LEU A 230 -5.87 -11.61 -15.02
CA LEU A 230 -5.96 -10.35 -14.27
C LEU A 230 -6.59 -10.56 -12.88
N HIS A 231 -7.54 -11.49 -12.81
CA HIS A 231 -8.22 -11.83 -11.58
C HIS A 231 -7.28 -12.47 -10.54
N GLU A 232 -6.43 -13.41 -10.95
CA GLU A 232 -5.39 -13.98 -10.09
C GLU A 232 -4.43 -12.92 -9.53
N LYS A 233 -4.15 -11.86 -10.30
CA LYS A 233 -3.32 -10.74 -9.82
C LYS A 233 -4.04 -9.91 -8.76
N ALA A 234 -5.34 -9.64 -8.96
CA ALA A 234 -6.15 -8.88 -8.01
C ALA A 234 -6.37 -9.60 -6.67
N ILE A 235 -6.32 -10.94 -6.66
CA ILE A 235 -6.37 -11.74 -5.43
C ILE A 235 -4.98 -11.93 -4.81
N GLY A 236 -3.99 -12.30 -5.62
CA GLY A 236 -2.67 -12.73 -5.15
C GLY A 236 -1.75 -11.61 -4.65
N GLY A 237 -2.07 -10.37 -5.00
CA GLY A 237 -1.31 -9.19 -4.61
C GLY A 237 0.00 -9.02 -5.39
N GLU A 238 0.58 -7.83 -5.28
CA GLU A 238 1.77 -7.44 -6.04
C GLU A 238 3.02 -8.23 -5.67
N LYS A 239 3.94 -8.41 -6.62
CA LYS A 239 5.25 -9.09 -6.43
C LYS A 239 5.16 -10.56 -5.97
N LYS A 240 4.05 -11.23 -6.26
CA LYS A 240 3.89 -12.68 -6.02
C LYS A 240 4.88 -13.51 -6.84
N GLU A 241 5.11 -13.17 -8.10
CA GLU A 241 5.93 -13.97 -9.02
C GLU A 241 7.38 -14.19 -8.55
N CYS A 242 7.90 -15.40 -8.78
CA CYS A 242 9.26 -15.81 -8.46
C CYS A 242 10.03 -16.15 -9.75
N GLY A 243 11.29 -15.72 -9.83
CA GLY A 243 12.16 -16.03 -10.96
C GLY A 243 12.37 -17.54 -11.14
N TRP A 244 12.60 -17.99 -12.37
CA TRP A 244 12.72 -19.41 -12.71
C TRP A 244 13.73 -20.17 -11.83
N LEU A 245 14.96 -19.67 -11.69
CA LEU A 245 15.99 -20.26 -10.83
C LEU A 245 15.54 -20.38 -9.37
N SER A 246 14.92 -19.32 -8.84
CA SER A 246 14.45 -19.27 -7.45
C SER A 246 13.37 -20.31 -7.18
N ARG A 247 12.45 -20.53 -8.14
CA ARG A 247 11.38 -21.53 -8.01
C ARG A 247 11.94 -22.94 -7.88
N TRP A 248 12.78 -23.34 -8.82
CA TRP A 248 13.37 -24.68 -8.85
C TRP A 248 14.27 -24.93 -7.64
N PHE A 249 15.18 -24.00 -7.36
CA PHE A 249 16.12 -24.12 -6.25
C PHE A 249 15.39 -24.32 -4.92
N TRP A 250 14.40 -23.47 -4.61
CA TRP A 250 13.72 -23.56 -3.31
C TRP A 250 12.75 -24.73 -3.22
N GLN A 251 12.09 -25.14 -4.31
CA GLN A 251 11.26 -26.36 -4.28
C GLN A 251 12.13 -27.58 -3.92
N ILE A 252 13.21 -27.81 -4.67
CA ILE A 252 14.11 -28.93 -4.43
C ILE A 252 14.72 -28.87 -3.02
N TRP A 253 15.15 -27.68 -2.59
CA TRP A 253 15.75 -27.49 -1.28
C TRP A 253 14.82 -27.89 -0.13
N PHE A 254 13.58 -27.40 -0.16
CA PHE A 254 12.61 -27.65 0.92
C PHE A 254 11.97 -29.04 0.83
N ASP A 255 11.98 -29.68 -0.34
CA ASP A 255 11.54 -31.07 -0.49
C ASP A 255 12.37 -32.04 0.35
N PHE A 256 13.67 -31.77 0.59
CA PHE A 256 14.51 -32.56 1.51
C PHE A 256 13.96 -32.59 2.95
N ASP A 257 13.30 -31.50 3.38
CA ASP A 257 12.69 -31.37 4.70
C ASP A 257 11.19 -31.74 4.72
N ASN A 258 10.66 -32.31 3.61
CA ASN A 258 9.22 -32.54 3.40
C ASN A 258 8.36 -31.27 3.52
N VAL A 259 8.93 -30.11 3.20
CA VAL A 259 8.22 -28.83 3.17
C VAL A 259 7.91 -28.47 1.71
N HIS A 260 6.62 -28.36 1.38
CA HIS A 260 6.19 -28.30 -0.01
C HIS A 260 5.86 -26.86 -0.41
N LEU A 261 6.75 -26.23 -1.18
CA LEU A 261 6.60 -24.83 -1.63
C LEU A 261 5.73 -24.65 -2.88
N GLY A 262 5.19 -25.74 -3.44
CA GLY A 262 4.38 -25.71 -4.66
C GLY A 262 3.21 -24.70 -4.58
N PRO A 263 2.83 -24.09 -5.72
CA PRO A 263 1.85 -23.00 -5.74
C PRO A 263 0.45 -23.42 -5.27
N ALA A 264 0.11 -24.72 -5.38
CA ALA A 264 -1.23 -25.26 -5.11
C ALA A 264 -1.80 -24.86 -3.73
N ARG A 265 -0.98 -24.86 -2.68
CA ARG A 265 -1.42 -24.51 -1.32
C ARG A 265 -1.93 -23.09 -1.23
N ARG A 266 -1.14 -22.14 -1.75
CA ARG A 266 -1.50 -20.73 -1.75
C ARG A 266 -2.64 -20.45 -2.72
N SER A 267 -2.65 -21.08 -3.90
CA SER A 267 -3.75 -20.92 -4.85
C SER A 267 -5.07 -21.44 -4.29
N TYR A 268 -5.07 -22.56 -3.57
CA TYR A 268 -6.28 -23.08 -2.94
C TYR A 268 -6.72 -22.19 -1.78
N LEU A 269 -5.79 -21.71 -0.95
CA LEU A 269 -6.07 -20.72 0.10
C LEU A 269 -6.76 -19.47 -0.48
N GLU A 270 -6.18 -18.88 -1.52
CA GLU A 270 -6.71 -17.69 -2.20
C GLU A 270 -8.03 -17.95 -2.97
N TYR A 271 -8.34 -19.21 -3.29
CA TYR A 271 -9.59 -19.61 -3.94
C TYR A 271 -10.72 -19.85 -2.95
N ARG A 272 -10.42 -20.49 -1.81
CA ARG A 272 -11.40 -20.85 -0.77
C ARG A 272 -11.82 -19.66 0.08
N PHE A 273 -10.94 -18.68 0.25
CA PHE A 273 -11.18 -17.52 1.10
C PHE A 273 -11.08 -16.20 0.32
N GLY A 274 -11.77 -15.17 0.80
CA GLY A 274 -11.59 -13.81 0.32
C GLY A 274 -10.33 -13.18 0.91
N THR A 275 -9.41 -12.70 0.07
CA THR A 275 -8.17 -12.03 0.52
C THR A 275 -8.48 -10.65 1.11
N VAL A 276 -8.04 -10.36 2.33
CA VAL A 276 -8.08 -9.01 2.94
C VAL A 276 -6.74 -8.30 2.77
N LYS A 277 -5.65 -9.02 2.98
CA LYS A 277 -4.29 -8.45 2.91
C LYS A 277 -3.34 -9.50 2.39
N SER A 278 -2.43 -9.09 1.52
CA SER A 278 -1.35 -9.92 0.99
C SER A 278 -0.07 -9.10 0.97
N TYR A 279 0.98 -9.65 1.58
CA TYR A 279 2.34 -9.14 1.50
C TYR A 279 3.27 -10.23 0.98
N ASN A 280 4.06 -9.90 -0.03
CA ASN A 280 5.02 -10.81 -0.67
C ASN A 280 6.44 -10.34 -0.38
N GLY A 281 7.15 -11.07 0.48
CA GLY A 281 8.48 -10.74 0.98
C GLY A 281 9.58 -11.67 0.47
N ARG A 282 10.84 -11.27 0.67
CA ARG A 282 12.04 -12.06 0.34
C ARG A 282 13.01 -12.06 1.52
N ASN A 283 13.22 -13.22 2.14
CA ASN A 283 14.15 -13.37 3.26
C ASN A 283 15.60 -13.48 2.75
N ARG A 284 16.50 -12.71 3.36
CA ARG A 284 17.93 -12.60 2.99
C ARG A 284 18.86 -13.44 3.89
N PHE A 285 18.30 -14.30 4.75
CA PHE A 285 19.02 -14.97 5.84
C PHE A 285 20.10 -15.98 5.40
N VAL A 286 19.83 -16.86 4.42
CA VAL A 286 20.70 -18.02 4.15
C VAL A 286 21.81 -17.71 3.11
N LEU A 287 21.51 -16.94 2.07
CA LEU A 287 22.48 -16.53 1.02
C LEU A 287 22.09 -15.16 0.46
N PRO A 288 22.54 -14.04 1.05
CA PRO A 288 22.03 -12.70 0.73
C PRO A 288 22.24 -12.28 -0.75
N PHE A 289 23.18 -12.92 -1.45
CA PHE A 289 23.63 -12.51 -2.79
C PHE A 289 23.19 -13.41 -3.97
N ILE A 290 22.68 -14.63 -3.74
CA ILE A 290 22.40 -15.59 -4.85
C ILE A 290 20.90 -15.91 -4.99
N VAL A 291 20.22 -16.41 -3.95
CA VAL A 291 18.77 -16.68 -3.99
C VAL A 291 18.15 -16.28 -2.66
N ARG A 292 17.07 -15.50 -2.68
CA ARG A 292 16.34 -15.07 -1.48
C ARG A 292 15.14 -15.98 -1.28
N ILE A 293 14.85 -16.37 -0.03
CA ILE A 293 13.72 -17.27 0.27
C ILE A 293 12.41 -16.49 0.14
N PRO A 294 11.51 -16.86 -0.79
CA PRO A 294 10.19 -16.26 -0.90
C PRO A 294 9.29 -16.66 0.26
N TYR A 295 8.69 -15.67 0.91
CA TYR A 295 7.65 -15.88 1.92
C TYR A 295 6.51 -14.89 1.69
N TYR A 296 5.33 -15.24 2.19
CA TYR A 296 4.17 -14.37 2.12
C TYR A 296 3.51 -14.25 3.49
N ILE A 297 2.83 -13.12 3.70
CA ILE A 297 1.88 -12.91 4.79
C ILE A 297 0.54 -12.67 4.12
N TRP A 298 -0.48 -13.38 4.54
CA TRP A 298 -1.80 -13.27 3.95
C TRP A 298 -2.85 -13.29 5.05
N LEU A 299 -3.81 -12.38 4.97
CA LEU A 299 -5.00 -12.33 5.80
C LEU A 299 -6.20 -12.52 4.89
N GLY A 300 -7.18 -13.31 5.33
CA GLY A 300 -8.42 -13.51 4.60
C GLY A 300 -9.62 -13.76 5.50
N ARG A 301 -10.78 -13.90 4.86
CA ARG A 301 -12.08 -14.11 5.50
C ARG A 301 -12.91 -15.12 4.71
N PRO A 302 -13.97 -15.71 5.31
CA PRO A 302 -14.87 -16.58 4.59
C PRO A 302 -15.46 -15.87 3.35
N ARG A 303 -15.70 -16.62 2.28
CA ARG A 303 -16.35 -16.08 1.07
C ARG A 303 -17.79 -15.66 1.30
N SER A 304 -18.42 -16.17 2.36
CA SER A 304 -19.77 -15.81 2.79
C SER A 304 -19.83 -14.51 3.60
N ALA A 305 -18.71 -13.81 3.79
CA ALA A 305 -18.69 -12.51 4.44
C ALA A 305 -19.50 -11.47 3.64
N ASP A 306 -20.11 -10.52 4.32
CA ASP A 306 -20.84 -9.43 3.66
C ASP A 306 -19.87 -8.46 2.97
N VAL A 307 -20.01 -8.35 1.65
CA VAL A 307 -19.21 -7.49 0.77
C VAL A 307 -20.05 -6.39 0.12
N SER A 308 -21.33 -6.23 0.51
CA SER A 308 -22.32 -5.39 -0.19
C SER A 308 -21.89 -3.92 -0.27
N ARG A 309 -21.31 -3.37 0.81
CA ARG A 309 -20.79 -1.99 0.82
C ARG A 309 -19.68 -1.78 -0.22
N HIS A 310 -18.78 -2.75 -0.36
CA HIS A 310 -17.68 -2.66 -1.32
C HIS A 310 -18.17 -2.85 -2.75
N CYS A 311 -19.11 -3.77 -2.99
CA CYS A 311 -19.76 -3.90 -4.29
C CYS A 311 -20.46 -2.60 -4.70
N TYR A 312 -21.23 -1.98 -3.79
CA TYR A 312 -21.86 -0.69 -4.04
C TYR A 312 -20.83 0.42 -4.33
N ALA A 313 -19.76 0.48 -3.53
CA ALA A 313 -18.69 1.46 -3.74
C ALA A 313 -17.97 1.28 -5.08
N PHE A 314 -17.85 0.04 -5.55
CA PHE A 314 -17.25 -0.28 -6.83
C PHE A 314 -18.18 0.03 -8.00
N GLU A 315 -19.39 -0.52 -7.99
CA GLU A 315 -20.33 -0.49 -9.11
C GLU A 315 -21.01 0.88 -9.23
N VAL A 316 -21.48 1.43 -8.10
CA VAL A 316 -22.28 2.66 -8.06
C VAL A 316 -21.40 3.88 -7.81
N ASP A 317 -20.71 3.94 -6.67
CA ASP A 317 -19.92 5.14 -6.32
C ASP A 317 -18.70 5.33 -7.23
N GLY A 318 -18.12 4.23 -7.71
CA GLY A 318 -17.00 4.25 -8.64
C GLY A 318 -17.41 4.51 -10.08
N GLY A 319 -18.71 4.47 -10.40
CA GLY A 319 -19.20 4.56 -11.78
C GLY A 319 -18.72 3.39 -12.64
N ASN A 320 -18.81 2.17 -12.13
CA ASN A 320 -18.54 0.94 -12.90
C ASN A 320 -19.86 0.23 -13.29
N THR A 321 -20.92 1.00 -13.56
CA THR A 321 -22.28 0.51 -13.85
C THR A 321 -22.42 -0.18 -15.20
N ILE A 322 -21.47 0.05 -16.12
CA ILE A 322 -21.33 -0.71 -17.37
C ILE A 322 -20.41 -1.89 -17.06
N GLY A 323 -20.94 -3.13 -17.14
CA GLY A 323 -20.30 -4.39 -16.71
C GLY A 323 -18.95 -4.73 -17.33
N ASN A 324 -17.91 -3.92 -17.07
CA ASN A 324 -16.61 -3.99 -17.71
C ASN A 324 -15.42 -3.99 -16.73
N CYS A 325 -15.65 -3.92 -15.41
CA CYS A 325 -14.56 -3.92 -14.43
C CYS A 325 -14.73 -4.89 -13.25
N SER A 326 -15.91 -5.50 -13.07
CA SER A 326 -16.02 -6.77 -12.34
C SER A 326 -15.72 -7.89 -13.34
N PRO A 327 -15.04 -8.98 -12.96
CA PRO A 327 -14.90 -10.15 -13.81
C PRO A 327 -16.28 -10.84 -13.93
N SER A 328 -17.18 -10.26 -14.72
CA SER A 328 -18.25 -11.05 -15.31
C SER A 328 -17.61 -12.08 -16.20
N ALA A 329 -18.09 -13.32 -16.06
CA ALA A 329 -17.63 -14.47 -16.80
C ALA A 329 -17.39 -14.09 -18.26
N VAL A 330 -16.21 -14.46 -18.77
CA VAL A 330 -15.82 -14.37 -20.17
C VAL A 330 -17.04 -14.64 -21.05
N ALA A 331 -17.63 -13.58 -21.60
CA ALA A 331 -18.41 -13.72 -22.81
C ALA A 331 -17.38 -14.16 -23.86
N LEU A 332 -17.35 -15.46 -24.15
CA LEU A 332 -16.67 -16.03 -25.29
C LEU A 332 -17.32 -15.43 -26.55
N GLY A 333 -16.89 -14.24 -26.92
CA GLY A 333 -17.28 -13.55 -28.14
C GLY A 333 -16.03 -13.18 -28.91
N GLY A 334 -15.68 -13.99 -29.91
CA GLY A 334 -14.68 -13.62 -30.92
C GLY A 334 -13.81 -14.77 -31.41
N ASN A 335 -14.31 -15.51 -32.40
CA ASN A 335 -13.59 -16.33 -33.38
C ASN A 335 -12.81 -17.56 -32.88
N ARG A 336 -13.54 -18.66 -32.68
CA ARG A 336 -13.01 -19.98 -33.06
C ARG A 336 -14.02 -20.64 -33.99
N GLU A 337 -13.50 -21.08 -35.13
CA GLU A 337 -14.21 -21.85 -36.14
C GLU A 337 -14.99 -22.98 -35.46
N THR A 338 -16.26 -23.08 -35.79
CA THR A 338 -17.17 -24.14 -35.40
C THR A 338 -16.66 -25.47 -35.94
N GLU A 339 -15.97 -26.26 -35.12
CA GLU A 339 -15.91 -27.71 -35.32
C GLU A 339 -17.25 -28.30 -34.90
N ASN A 340 -18.07 -28.63 -35.90
CA ASN A 340 -19.29 -29.42 -35.77
C ASN A 340 -18.92 -30.81 -35.24
N ILE A 341 -19.29 -31.10 -33.99
CA ILE A 341 -19.34 -32.47 -33.48
C ILE A 341 -20.76 -33.00 -33.77
N PRO A 342 -20.92 -34.09 -34.56
CA PRO A 342 -22.24 -34.63 -34.85
C PRO A 342 -22.83 -35.32 -33.61
N PRO A 343 -24.16 -35.26 -33.41
CA PRO A 343 -24.80 -35.86 -32.26
C PRO A 343 -24.83 -37.39 -32.42
N LEU A 344 -24.22 -38.11 -31.48
CA LEU A 344 -24.42 -39.55 -31.34
C LEU A 344 -25.76 -39.79 -30.64
N GLU A 345 -26.77 -40.14 -31.42
CA GLU A 345 -27.95 -40.86 -30.94
C GLU A 345 -27.51 -42.24 -30.43
N LEU A 346 -27.93 -42.62 -29.23
CA LEU A 346 -28.41 -43.98 -28.98
C LEU A 346 -29.28 -44.09 -27.71
N SER A 347 -30.46 -44.65 -27.94
CA SER A 347 -31.36 -45.38 -27.04
C SER A 347 -32.35 -44.61 -26.16
N GLN A 348 -33.61 -44.79 -26.56
CA GLN A 348 -34.85 -44.54 -25.84
C GLN A 348 -34.91 -45.37 -24.54
N SER A 349 -35.35 -44.74 -23.45
CA SER A 349 -36.14 -45.44 -22.45
C SER A 349 -37.33 -44.57 -22.07
N ILE A 350 -38.50 -45.17 -22.22
CA ILE A 350 -39.84 -44.64 -21.94
C ILE A 350 -40.07 -44.74 -20.43
N MET A 351 -40.33 -43.62 -19.75
CA MET A 351 -41.35 -43.53 -18.71
C MET A 351 -41.81 -42.07 -18.57
N ASP A 352 -43.06 -41.84 -18.98
CA ASP A 352 -43.84 -40.67 -18.60
C ASP A 352 -44.03 -40.64 -17.08
N ASN A 353 -43.75 -39.50 -16.46
CA ASN A 353 -44.51 -39.06 -15.30
C ASN A 353 -44.54 -37.53 -15.23
N LYS A 354 -45.73 -36.99 -15.48
CA LYS A 354 -46.11 -35.61 -15.20
C LYS A 354 -46.02 -35.37 -13.69
N GLY A 355 -45.15 -34.44 -13.31
CA GLY A 355 -45.08 -33.88 -11.97
C GLY A 355 -44.59 -32.45 -12.09
N ASP A 356 -45.53 -31.51 -12.09
CA ASP A 356 -45.30 -30.08 -12.13
C ASP A 356 -44.45 -29.64 -10.92
N LYS A 357 -43.19 -29.25 -11.17
CA LYS A 357 -42.36 -28.49 -10.22
C LYS A 357 -41.56 -27.48 -11.02
N CYS A 358 -41.77 -26.20 -10.72
CA CYS A 358 -40.88 -25.11 -11.12
C CYS A 358 -39.45 -25.42 -10.66
N THR A 359 -38.66 -26.05 -11.50
CA THR A 359 -37.20 -26.02 -11.39
C THR A 359 -36.72 -24.92 -12.32
N GLY A 360 -36.74 -23.68 -11.81
CA GLY A 360 -35.79 -22.69 -12.33
C GLY A 360 -34.41 -23.32 -12.28
N ALA A 361 -33.60 -23.16 -13.34
CA ALA A 361 -32.28 -23.76 -13.38
C ALA A 361 -31.52 -23.38 -12.10
N VAL A 362 -31.03 -24.37 -11.37
CA VAL A 362 -30.10 -24.13 -10.26
C VAL A 362 -28.80 -23.65 -10.91
N VAL A 363 -28.66 -22.34 -11.03
CA VAL A 363 -27.42 -21.72 -11.52
C VAL A 363 -26.39 -21.90 -10.42
N ILE A 364 -25.60 -22.97 -10.51
CA ILE A 364 -24.41 -23.14 -9.67
C ILE A 364 -23.38 -22.16 -10.20
N ASN A 365 -23.32 -20.97 -9.61
CA ASN A 365 -22.35 -19.95 -9.99
C ASN A 365 -21.00 -20.28 -9.34
N VAL A 366 -20.18 -21.12 -10.00
CA VAL A 366 -18.81 -21.41 -9.57
C VAL A 366 -17.90 -20.27 -10.03
N THR A 367 -17.96 -19.13 -9.33
CA THR A 367 -17.08 -17.99 -9.59
C THR A 367 -15.83 -18.01 -8.71
N PRO A 368 -14.69 -17.56 -9.25
CA PRO A 368 -13.55 -17.13 -8.44
C PRO A 368 -13.93 -16.06 -7.39
N PRO A 369 -13.20 -15.95 -6.27
CA PRO A 369 -13.51 -14.96 -5.24
C PRO A 369 -13.26 -13.54 -5.75
N LEU A 370 -14.06 -12.57 -5.31
CA LEU A 370 -13.84 -11.15 -5.64
C LEU A 370 -12.44 -10.66 -5.24
N SER A 371 -12.02 -9.53 -5.81
CA SER A 371 -10.71 -8.93 -5.52
C SER A 371 -10.55 -8.58 -4.04
N SER A 372 -9.31 -8.39 -3.60
CA SER A 372 -9.03 -8.08 -2.19
C SER A 372 -9.76 -6.85 -1.64
N PHE A 373 -10.02 -5.87 -2.50
CA PHE A 373 -10.84 -4.70 -2.20
C PHE A 373 -12.19 -5.07 -1.58
N HIS A 374 -12.87 -6.09 -2.10
CA HIS A 374 -14.24 -6.43 -1.69
C HIS A 374 -14.31 -7.03 -0.28
N TYR A 375 -13.23 -7.65 0.17
CA TYR A 375 -13.14 -8.30 1.47
C TYR A 375 -12.44 -7.43 2.53
N HIS A 376 -12.02 -6.21 2.18
CA HIS A 376 -11.54 -5.26 3.18
C HIS A 376 -12.61 -5.01 4.26
N ILE A 377 -12.15 -4.69 5.47
CA ILE A 377 -13.03 -4.59 6.64
C ILE A 377 -13.67 -3.20 6.72
N ASN A 378 -12.95 -2.18 6.28
CA ASN A 378 -13.30 -0.78 6.49
C ASN A 378 -13.53 -0.04 5.16
N SER A 379 -13.24 1.27 5.14
CA SER A 379 -13.66 2.20 4.12
C SER A 379 -13.20 1.87 2.68
N PRO A 380 -14.11 1.85 1.70
CA PRO A 380 -13.82 1.50 0.31
C PRO A 380 -13.34 2.71 -0.52
N TRP A 381 -12.30 3.42 -0.07
CA TRP A 381 -11.83 4.63 -0.75
C TRP A 381 -11.14 4.34 -2.09
N ARG A 382 -10.28 3.33 -2.13
CA ARG A 382 -9.48 3.01 -3.31
C ARG A 382 -10.07 1.86 -4.10
N LEU A 383 -10.51 2.15 -5.32
CA LEU A 383 -11.07 1.15 -6.21
C LEU A 383 -9.98 0.15 -6.65
N PRO A 384 -10.34 -1.11 -6.92
CA PRO A 384 -9.40 -2.10 -7.41
C PRO A 384 -8.89 -1.70 -8.79
N TYR A 385 -7.58 -1.89 -9.01
CA TYR A 385 -6.94 -1.68 -10.31
C TYR A 385 -6.07 -2.87 -10.66
N TYR A 386 -5.79 -3.03 -11.95
CA TYR A 386 -4.85 -4.03 -12.44
C TYR A 386 -3.50 -3.39 -12.74
N GLU A 387 -2.42 -4.04 -12.32
CA GLU A 387 -1.07 -3.59 -12.63
C GLU A 387 -0.82 -3.76 -14.14
N SER A 388 -0.80 -2.64 -14.87
CA SER A 388 -0.41 -2.57 -16.28
C SER A 388 1.12 -2.47 -16.41
N PRO A 389 1.71 -2.81 -17.57
CA PRO A 389 3.14 -2.60 -17.79
C PRO A 389 3.59 -1.15 -17.55
N MET A 390 2.77 -0.17 -17.91
CA MET A 390 3.01 1.25 -17.70
C MET A 390 3.12 1.61 -16.21
N HIS A 391 2.35 0.95 -15.33
CA HIS A 391 2.49 1.17 -13.88
C HIS A 391 3.89 0.81 -13.37
N LYS A 392 4.59 -0.13 -14.01
CA LYS A 392 5.95 -0.55 -13.63
C LYS A 392 7.01 0.49 -13.99
N GLU A 393 6.68 1.45 -14.85
CA GLU A 393 7.56 2.57 -15.18
C GLU A 393 7.62 3.57 -14.01
N PHE A 394 6.55 3.68 -13.23
CA PHE A 394 6.51 4.48 -12.01
C PHE A 394 7.13 3.72 -10.84
N ARG A 395 8.35 4.11 -10.47
CA ARG A 395 9.04 3.52 -9.31
C ARG A 395 8.58 4.09 -7.96
N THR A 396 8.03 5.29 -7.97
CA THR A 396 7.60 6.06 -6.79
C THR A 396 6.62 7.18 -7.20
N PHE A 397 6.05 7.89 -6.22
CA PHE A 397 5.21 9.06 -6.46
C PHE A 397 6.04 10.20 -7.08
N ILE A 398 5.39 10.96 -7.98
CA ILE A 398 6.03 12.10 -8.65
C ILE A 398 6.11 13.27 -7.68
N TYR A 399 4.98 13.59 -7.05
CA TYR A 399 4.83 14.72 -6.14
C TYR A 399 4.43 14.25 -4.74
N SER A 400 5.13 14.73 -3.72
CA SER A 400 4.79 14.49 -2.30
C SER A 400 3.80 15.52 -1.72
N PHE A 401 3.53 16.60 -2.48
CA PHE A 401 2.60 17.67 -2.20
C PHE A 401 2.14 18.33 -3.51
N THR A 402 1.06 19.10 -3.49
CA THR A 402 0.45 19.70 -4.68
C THR A 402 0.97 21.12 -4.96
N TRP A 403 1.17 21.48 -6.23
CA TRP A 403 1.62 22.81 -6.69
C TRP A 403 0.48 23.68 -7.27
N GLU A 404 -0.70 23.58 -6.66
CA GLU A 404 -1.85 24.40 -7.00
C GLU A 404 -2.49 24.89 -5.71
N ASP A 405 -2.99 26.14 -5.73
CA ASP A 405 -3.61 26.74 -4.57
C ASP A 405 -5.11 26.43 -4.50
N PRO A 406 -5.54 25.50 -3.62
CA PRO A 406 -6.93 25.11 -3.55
C PRO A 406 -7.83 26.21 -2.98
N ALA A 407 -7.26 27.23 -2.32
CA ALA A 407 -8.06 28.36 -1.85
C ALA A 407 -8.59 29.21 -3.01
N VAL A 408 -7.80 29.38 -4.07
CA VAL A 408 -8.25 30.05 -5.29
C VAL A 408 -9.25 29.18 -6.04
N ASP A 409 -9.04 27.85 -6.07
CA ASP A 409 -10.03 26.94 -6.65
C ASP A 409 -11.40 27.11 -5.98
N MET A 410 -11.45 27.16 -4.65
CA MET A 410 -12.69 27.35 -3.89
C MET A 410 -13.43 28.67 -4.18
N MET A 411 -12.74 29.72 -4.64
CA MET A 411 -13.38 30.98 -5.05
C MET A 411 -14.18 30.86 -6.35
N HIS A 412 -13.92 29.82 -7.14
CA HIS A 412 -14.52 29.63 -8.46
C HIS A 412 -15.27 28.30 -8.61
N LEU A 413 -15.12 27.41 -7.63
CA LEU A 413 -15.72 26.08 -7.59
C LEU A 413 -17.16 26.09 -7.07
N ASP A 414 -17.58 27.07 -6.27
CA ASP A 414 -18.94 27.18 -5.71
C ASP A 414 -19.50 25.81 -5.27
N LEU A 415 -18.68 25.07 -4.49
CA LEU A 415 -18.97 23.69 -4.10
C LEU A 415 -19.99 23.62 -2.96
N THR A 416 -20.84 22.62 -3.05
CA THR A 416 -21.91 22.31 -2.10
C THR A 416 -21.91 20.81 -1.78
N GLY A 417 -22.70 20.41 -0.78
CA GLY A 417 -22.85 19.01 -0.40
C GLY A 417 -23.47 18.12 -1.48
N ASP A 418 -24.17 18.70 -2.46
CA ASP A 418 -24.81 17.96 -3.56
C ASP A 418 -23.86 17.77 -4.76
N ASP A 419 -22.67 18.37 -4.73
CA ASP A 419 -21.74 18.29 -5.84
C ASP A 419 -20.99 16.95 -5.88
N SER A 420 -20.84 16.45 -7.11
CA SER A 420 -19.97 15.32 -7.43
C SER A 420 -18.87 15.84 -8.34
N MET A 421 -17.63 15.72 -7.88
CA MET A 421 -16.49 16.31 -8.56
C MET A 421 -15.44 15.28 -8.97
N LEU A 422 -14.71 15.60 -10.03
CA LEU A 422 -13.51 14.88 -10.45
C LEU A 422 -12.29 15.78 -10.26
N ALA A 423 -11.23 15.23 -9.69
CA ALA A 423 -9.95 15.92 -9.49
C ALA A 423 -8.78 14.97 -9.78
N ILE A 424 -7.66 15.50 -10.26
CA ILE A 424 -6.42 14.73 -10.30
C ILE A 424 -5.93 14.47 -8.88
N THR A 425 -5.51 13.23 -8.61
CA THR A 425 -5.11 12.80 -7.25
C THR A 425 -3.91 13.58 -6.76
N SER A 426 -2.83 13.63 -7.55
CA SER A 426 -1.55 14.21 -7.12
C SER A 426 -1.15 13.66 -5.74
N ALA A 427 -0.84 14.52 -4.76
CA ALA A 427 -0.59 14.11 -3.38
C ALA A 427 -1.85 14.09 -2.49
N GLY A 428 -3.03 14.40 -3.04
CA GLY A 428 -4.32 14.43 -2.35
C GLY A 428 -4.64 15.74 -1.59
N ASP A 429 -3.71 16.69 -1.53
CA ASP A 429 -3.85 17.88 -0.66
C ASP A 429 -5.05 18.74 -1.03
N ASN A 430 -5.26 18.98 -2.33
CA ASN A 430 -6.37 19.77 -2.84
C ASN A 430 -7.71 19.08 -2.60
N ALA A 431 -7.77 17.77 -2.84
CA ALA A 431 -8.97 16.96 -2.59
C ALA A 431 -9.41 17.02 -1.12
N PHE A 432 -8.46 16.96 -0.17
CA PHE A 432 -8.76 17.15 1.25
C PHE A 432 -9.26 18.57 1.56
N HIS A 433 -8.70 19.59 0.91
CA HIS A 433 -9.19 20.96 1.07
C HIS A 433 -10.64 21.10 0.61
N TYR A 434 -11.00 20.53 -0.54
CA TYR A 434 -12.38 20.55 -1.06
C TYR A 434 -13.35 19.83 -0.12
N ALA A 435 -12.95 18.67 0.39
CA ALA A 435 -13.75 17.92 1.36
C ALA A 435 -14.00 18.71 2.66
N LEU A 436 -12.98 19.39 3.17
CA LEU A 436 -13.10 20.24 4.37
C LEU A 436 -13.96 21.48 4.15
N SER A 437 -13.83 22.11 2.99
CA SER A 437 -14.47 23.39 2.72
C SER A 437 -15.95 23.27 2.37
N ALA A 438 -16.36 22.19 1.68
CA ALA A 438 -17.72 22.07 1.15
C ALA A 438 -18.42 20.73 1.44
N ALA A 439 -17.69 19.72 1.95
CA ALA A 439 -18.21 18.36 2.17
C ALA A 439 -19.05 17.82 0.98
N PRO A 440 -18.52 17.83 -0.26
CA PRO A 440 -19.25 17.39 -1.44
C PRO A 440 -19.63 15.91 -1.33
N GLN A 441 -20.69 15.52 -2.04
CA GLN A 441 -21.20 14.14 -2.05
C GLN A 441 -20.12 13.13 -2.46
N ARG A 442 -19.32 13.49 -3.47
CA ARG A 442 -18.34 12.59 -4.09
C ARG A 442 -17.15 13.36 -4.65
N ILE A 443 -15.95 12.86 -4.41
CA ILE A 443 -14.71 13.31 -5.05
C ILE A 443 -14.04 12.11 -5.72
N HIS A 444 -14.07 12.07 -7.05
CA HIS A 444 -13.33 11.13 -7.88
C HIS A 444 -11.88 11.63 -8.04
N CYS A 445 -10.95 11.01 -7.33
CA CYS A 445 -9.52 11.30 -7.46
C CYS A 445 -8.89 10.37 -8.49
N VAL A 446 -8.35 10.92 -9.58
CA VAL A 446 -7.85 10.15 -10.73
C VAL A 446 -6.34 10.30 -10.87
N ASP A 447 -5.62 9.19 -11.04
CA ASP A 447 -4.18 9.21 -11.36
C ASP A 447 -3.75 7.91 -12.05
N MET A 448 -2.82 8.02 -13.00
CA MET A 448 -2.24 6.85 -13.66
C MET A 448 -1.10 6.23 -12.84
N ASN A 449 -0.47 7.00 -11.95
CA ASN A 449 0.60 6.51 -11.10
C ASN A 449 0.00 5.89 -9.81
N PRO A 450 0.08 4.57 -9.61
CA PRO A 450 -0.44 3.92 -8.40
C PRO A 450 0.18 4.45 -7.11
N CYS A 451 1.40 5.00 -7.17
CA CYS A 451 2.11 5.55 -6.01
C CYS A 451 1.45 6.82 -5.46
N GLN A 452 0.82 7.62 -6.32
CA GLN A 452 0.02 8.78 -5.89
C GLN A 452 -1.21 8.33 -5.11
N GLY A 453 -1.90 7.30 -5.63
CA GLY A 453 -2.97 6.63 -4.91
C GLY A 453 -2.49 6.03 -3.58
N HIS A 454 -1.30 5.41 -3.51
CA HIS A 454 -0.76 4.87 -2.25
C HIS A 454 -0.50 5.98 -1.21
N LEU A 455 -0.09 7.18 -1.64
CA LEU A 455 0.14 8.32 -0.77
C LEU A 455 -1.16 8.92 -0.25
N MET A 456 -2.14 9.19 -1.12
CA MET A 456 -3.44 9.69 -0.69
C MET A 456 -4.13 8.70 0.26
N GLU A 457 -4.10 7.40 -0.07
CA GLU A 457 -4.67 6.35 0.78
C GLU A 457 -3.97 6.25 2.14
N LEU A 458 -2.65 6.47 2.21
CA LEU A 458 -1.93 6.56 3.48
C LEU A 458 -2.41 7.72 4.33
N LYS A 459 -2.64 8.90 3.73
CA LYS A 459 -3.20 10.07 4.44
C LYS A 459 -4.60 9.77 4.97
N LEU A 460 -5.48 9.18 4.14
CA LEU A 460 -6.83 8.79 4.54
C LEU A 460 -6.82 7.81 5.73
N ALA A 461 -6.04 6.74 5.61
CA ALA A 461 -5.90 5.73 6.66
C ALA A 461 -5.29 6.32 7.95
N ALA A 462 -4.35 7.25 7.83
CA ALA A 462 -3.73 7.91 8.96
C ALA A 462 -4.71 8.87 9.69
N ILE A 463 -5.52 9.64 8.96
CA ILE A 463 -6.56 10.51 9.56
C ILE A 463 -7.57 9.66 10.36
N LYS A 464 -8.01 8.55 9.77
CA LYS A 464 -8.96 7.64 10.41
C LYS A 464 -8.39 7.00 11.67
N SER A 465 -7.13 6.53 11.63
CA SER A 465 -6.59 5.62 12.66
C SER A 465 -5.65 6.26 13.69
N LEU A 466 -4.98 7.37 13.37
CA LEU A 466 -3.93 7.97 14.20
C LEU A 466 -4.43 9.20 14.95
N ASP A 467 -3.60 9.67 15.87
CA ASP A 467 -3.81 10.85 16.68
C ASP A 467 -3.18 12.05 15.96
N TYR A 468 -3.58 13.29 16.29
CA TYR A 468 -3.09 14.47 15.55
C TYR A 468 -1.57 14.61 15.55
N GLU A 469 -0.91 14.31 16.68
CA GLU A 469 0.54 14.46 16.81
C GLU A 469 1.30 13.47 15.91
N ASP A 470 0.87 12.22 15.84
CA ASP A 470 1.47 11.21 14.95
C ASP A 470 1.21 11.58 13.48
N PHE A 471 -0.01 12.04 13.17
CA PHE A 471 -0.38 12.49 11.83
C PHE A 471 0.47 13.68 11.37
N PHE A 472 0.60 14.70 12.23
CA PHE A 472 1.42 15.88 11.96
C PHE A 472 2.91 15.55 11.95
N SER A 473 3.38 14.56 12.71
CA SER A 473 4.77 14.11 12.61
C SER A 473 5.04 13.51 11.22
N LEU A 474 4.15 12.64 10.73
CA LEU A 474 4.27 12.02 9.40
C LEU A 474 4.20 13.06 8.28
N PHE A 475 3.13 13.86 8.23
CA PHE A 475 2.83 14.72 7.07
C PHE A 475 2.97 16.22 7.32
N GLY A 476 3.33 16.64 8.53
CA GLY A 476 3.75 18.02 8.82
C GLY A 476 5.28 18.10 8.82
N LYS A 477 5.92 17.27 9.66
CA LYS A 477 7.38 17.23 9.81
C LYS A 477 8.08 16.36 8.77
N GLY A 478 7.34 15.47 8.09
CA GLY A 478 7.91 14.53 7.13
C GLY A 478 8.74 13.43 7.80
N TYR A 479 8.55 13.16 9.09
CA TYR A 479 9.42 12.24 9.84
C TYR A 479 8.65 11.57 10.99
N HIS A 480 8.82 10.26 11.13
CA HIS A 480 8.29 9.53 12.28
C HIS A 480 9.17 8.29 12.60
N PRO A 481 9.76 8.21 13.80
CA PRO A 481 10.74 7.17 14.14
C PRO A 481 10.16 5.76 14.17
N SER A 482 8.85 5.64 14.36
CA SER A 482 8.14 4.35 14.50
C SER A 482 7.09 4.13 13.41
N PHE A 483 7.27 4.70 12.20
CA PHE A 483 6.31 4.57 11.11
C PHE A 483 5.95 3.10 10.81
N ARG A 484 6.95 2.20 10.77
CA ARG A 484 6.70 0.77 10.54
C ARG A 484 5.75 0.14 11.57
N ALA A 485 5.87 0.53 12.83
CA ALA A 485 5.01 0.01 13.89
C ALA A 485 3.57 0.53 13.74
N LEU A 486 3.40 1.83 13.46
CA LEU A 486 2.09 2.43 13.19
C LEU A 486 1.43 1.82 11.94
N LEU A 487 2.22 1.61 10.87
CA LEU A 487 1.76 1.01 9.63
C LEU A 487 1.09 -0.35 9.91
N ASP A 488 1.76 -1.23 10.64
CA ASP A 488 1.27 -2.59 10.90
C ASP A 488 0.13 -2.64 11.92
N SER A 489 0.16 -1.78 12.94
CA SER A 489 -0.72 -1.90 14.13
C SER A 489 -1.98 -1.02 14.11
N ARG A 490 -1.95 0.09 13.37
CA ARG A 490 -3.03 1.11 13.36
C ARG A 490 -3.53 1.41 11.94
N ILE A 491 -2.62 1.57 10.97
CA ILE A 491 -2.97 2.05 9.63
C ILE A 491 -3.41 0.91 8.70
N ALA A 492 -2.79 -0.27 8.78
CA ALA A 492 -3.02 -1.39 7.87
C ALA A 492 -4.49 -1.84 7.66
N PRO A 493 -5.39 -1.79 8.66
CA PRO A 493 -6.81 -2.13 8.46
C PRO A 493 -7.54 -1.23 7.46
N TYR A 494 -7.04 -0.02 7.23
CA TYR A 494 -7.65 0.99 6.36
C TYR A 494 -6.89 1.18 5.03
N LEU A 495 -5.80 0.44 4.82
CA LEU A 495 -5.04 0.46 3.57
C LEU A 495 -5.45 -0.70 2.67
N SER A 496 -5.39 -0.50 1.35
CA SER A 496 -5.44 -1.58 0.39
C SER A 496 -4.25 -2.54 0.52
N SER A 497 -4.42 -3.77 0.02
CA SER A 497 -3.32 -4.74 -0.01
C SER A 497 -2.11 -4.25 -0.80
N SER A 498 -2.31 -3.53 -1.91
CA SER A 498 -1.21 -2.98 -2.71
C SER A 498 -0.51 -1.82 -1.99
N ALA A 499 -1.25 -0.89 -1.39
CA ALA A 499 -0.64 0.19 -0.60
C ALA A 499 0.14 -0.32 0.60
N TYR A 500 -0.39 -1.32 1.31
CA TYR A 500 0.35 -1.94 2.41
C TYR A 500 1.66 -2.59 1.92
N GLN A 501 1.64 -3.35 0.81
CA GLN A 501 2.86 -3.91 0.20
C GLN A 501 3.88 -2.80 -0.14
N PHE A 502 3.42 -1.70 -0.76
CA PHE A 502 4.25 -0.55 -1.11
C PHE A 502 4.90 0.09 0.13
N TRP A 503 4.11 0.46 1.14
CA TRP A 503 4.62 1.11 2.35
C TRP A 503 5.44 0.18 3.24
N CYS A 504 5.21 -1.14 3.15
CA CYS A 504 6.08 -2.10 3.80
C CYS A 504 7.50 -2.08 3.25
N ILE A 505 7.60 -2.06 1.91
CA ILE A 505 8.88 -2.01 1.20
C ILE A 505 9.57 -0.66 1.43
N ASN A 506 8.78 0.42 1.48
CA ASN A 506 9.25 1.80 1.65
C ASN A 506 9.07 2.30 3.10
N SER A 507 9.23 1.42 4.09
CA SER A 507 9.02 1.79 5.51
C SER A 507 10.02 2.81 6.04
N GLU A 508 11.13 3.01 5.34
CA GLU A 508 12.14 4.02 5.64
C GLU A 508 11.82 5.42 5.08
N SER A 509 10.72 5.58 4.33
CA SER A 509 10.37 6.89 3.74
C SER A 509 10.13 7.99 4.79
N PHE A 510 9.83 7.63 6.04
CA PHE A 510 9.67 8.55 7.17
C PHE A 510 10.79 8.45 8.21
N SER A 511 11.84 7.65 7.97
CA SER A 511 13.04 7.62 8.84
C SER A 511 14.02 8.75 8.52
N SER A 512 13.89 9.33 7.33
CA SER A 512 14.42 10.64 6.99
C SER A 512 13.29 11.51 6.46
N ASN A 513 13.60 12.68 5.91
CA ASN A 513 12.56 13.62 5.50
C ASN A 513 11.77 13.09 4.29
N PHE A 514 10.49 12.80 4.50
CA PHE A 514 9.54 12.30 3.52
C PHE A 514 9.53 13.11 2.22
N TYR A 515 9.58 14.44 2.30
CA TYR A 515 9.48 15.32 1.13
C TYR A 515 10.70 15.29 0.23
N PHE A 516 11.83 14.75 0.70
CA PHE A 516 13.04 14.55 -0.09
C PHE A 516 13.06 13.19 -0.82
N HIS A 517 11.99 12.40 -0.70
CA HIS A 517 11.78 11.19 -1.49
C HIS A 517 10.87 11.47 -2.69
N GLY A 518 10.78 10.51 -3.62
CA GLY A 518 10.01 10.69 -4.86
C GLY A 518 10.80 11.41 -5.95
N TYR A 519 10.18 11.64 -7.11
CA TYR A 519 10.84 12.36 -8.21
C TYR A 519 11.08 13.83 -7.84
N SER A 520 10.07 14.53 -7.33
CA SER A 520 10.21 15.93 -6.89
C SER A 520 11.18 16.10 -5.72
N GLY A 521 11.34 15.09 -4.87
CA GLY A 521 12.28 15.11 -3.75
C GLY A 521 13.75 15.28 -4.21
N TRP A 522 14.12 14.74 -5.37
CA TRP A 522 15.45 14.95 -5.96
C TRP A 522 15.69 16.41 -6.33
N ALA A 523 14.67 17.11 -6.86
CA ALA A 523 14.76 18.53 -7.16
C ALA A 523 14.99 19.34 -5.87
N LEU A 524 14.27 19.03 -4.79
CA LEU A 524 14.45 19.69 -3.50
C LEU A 524 15.84 19.42 -2.90
N CYS A 525 16.33 18.19 -3.01
CA CYS A 525 17.69 17.83 -2.58
C CYS A 525 18.75 18.62 -3.35
N LEU A 526 18.60 18.71 -4.68
CA LEU A 526 19.52 19.45 -5.53
C LEU A 526 19.48 20.96 -5.22
N ALA A 527 18.29 21.55 -5.08
CA ALA A 527 18.14 22.94 -4.69
C ALA A 527 18.86 23.23 -3.37
N ARG A 528 18.72 22.34 -2.37
CA ARG A 528 19.41 22.46 -1.07
C ARG A 528 20.93 22.40 -1.21
N ILE A 529 21.46 21.55 -2.10
CA ILE A 529 22.90 21.50 -2.40
C ILE A 529 23.35 22.82 -3.05
N ILE A 530 22.62 23.31 -4.05
CA ILE A 530 22.91 24.58 -4.74
C ILE A 530 22.96 25.73 -3.74
N PHE A 531 21.96 25.84 -2.86
CA PHE A 531 21.91 26.89 -1.85
C PHE A 531 23.02 26.79 -0.81
N ARG A 532 23.46 25.58 -0.46
CA ARG A 532 24.60 25.38 0.43
C ARG A 532 25.90 25.80 -0.24
N VAL A 533 26.11 25.44 -1.51
CA VAL A 533 27.30 25.83 -2.30
C VAL A 533 27.34 27.33 -2.53
N ALA A 534 26.20 27.97 -2.78
CA ALA A 534 26.08 29.41 -2.94
C ALA A 534 26.17 30.19 -1.61
N GLY A 535 26.25 29.52 -0.46
CA GLY A 535 26.38 30.16 0.86
C GLY A 535 25.11 30.84 1.39
N VAL A 536 23.95 30.64 0.75
CA VAL A 536 22.67 31.31 1.10
C VAL A 536 21.77 30.48 2.01
N HIS A 537 22.26 29.35 2.55
CA HIS A 537 21.45 28.44 3.36
C HIS A 537 20.83 29.11 4.59
N ASN A 538 21.58 29.98 5.28
CA ASN A 538 21.06 30.72 6.44
C ASN A 538 20.05 31.80 6.03
N ASP A 539 20.23 32.41 4.84
CA ASP A 539 19.29 33.40 4.32
C ASP A 539 17.94 32.77 3.95
N ILE A 540 17.92 31.51 3.50
CA ILE A 540 16.66 30.77 3.29
C ILE A 540 15.89 30.61 4.60
N LYS A 541 16.59 30.24 5.67
CA LYS A 541 15.97 30.13 6.99
C LYS A 541 15.40 31.48 7.43
N ARG A 542 16.18 32.57 7.27
CA ARG A 542 15.71 33.94 7.56
C ARG A 542 14.50 34.32 6.71
N LEU A 543 14.49 33.99 5.42
CA LEU A 543 13.36 34.24 4.52
C LEU A 543 12.08 33.53 5.01
N CYS A 544 12.18 32.28 5.46
CA CYS A 544 11.03 31.49 5.91
C CYS A 544 10.60 31.80 7.36
N GLU A 545 11.41 32.55 8.13
CA GLU A 545 11.14 32.91 9.52
C GLU A 545 10.84 34.40 9.73
N CYS A 546 11.05 35.24 8.70
CA CYS A 546 10.80 36.67 8.78
C CYS A 546 9.31 36.98 9.07
N LYS A 547 9.07 38.14 9.68
CA LYS A 547 7.72 38.55 10.10
C LYS A 547 7.11 39.63 9.21
N THR A 548 7.87 40.17 8.26
CA THR A 548 7.45 41.30 7.42
C THR A 548 7.79 41.04 5.96
N LEU A 549 6.90 41.47 5.06
CA LEU A 549 7.13 41.38 3.62
C LEU A 549 8.34 42.20 3.16
N ASN A 550 8.61 43.36 3.80
CA ASN A 550 9.75 44.20 3.44
C ASN A 550 11.08 43.46 3.62
N GLU A 551 11.27 42.79 4.77
CA GLU A 551 12.46 41.97 5.02
C GLU A 551 12.52 40.78 4.05
N GLN A 552 11.38 40.11 3.80
CA GLN A 552 11.32 38.99 2.86
C GLN A 552 11.76 39.41 1.44
N VAL A 553 11.25 40.53 0.96
CA VAL A 553 11.57 41.10 -0.36
C VAL A 553 13.04 41.48 -0.45
N GLU A 554 13.62 42.05 0.62
CA GLU A 554 15.04 42.37 0.68
C GLU A 554 15.90 41.12 0.55
N ILE A 555 15.60 40.07 1.33
CA ILE A 555 16.33 38.80 1.29
C ILE A 555 16.16 38.12 -0.09
N TRP A 556 14.95 38.11 -0.63
CA TRP A 556 14.67 37.58 -1.96
C TRP A 556 15.53 38.26 -3.04
N LYS A 557 15.45 39.59 -3.14
CA LYS A 557 16.15 40.38 -4.17
C LYS A 557 17.66 40.29 -4.04
N ASN A 558 18.20 40.35 -2.82
CA ASN A 558 19.64 40.48 -2.60
C ASN A 558 20.36 39.13 -2.48
N LYS A 559 19.67 38.04 -2.10
CA LYS A 559 20.30 36.75 -1.79
C LYS A 559 19.82 35.61 -2.68
N LEU A 560 18.51 35.35 -2.74
CA LEU A 560 18.00 34.15 -3.40
C LEU A 560 17.82 34.32 -4.92
N LYS A 561 17.24 35.43 -5.36
CA LYS A 561 16.97 35.70 -6.77
C LYS A 561 18.23 35.59 -7.65
N PRO A 562 19.40 36.14 -7.27
CA PRO A 562 20.62 36.00 -8.07
C PRO A 562 21.10 34.56 -8.23
N VAL A 563 20.81 33.69 -7.25
CA VAL A 563 21.18 32.27 -7.29
C VAL A 563 20.21 31.50 -8.20
N LEU A 564 18.90 31.69 -8.01
CA LEU A 564 17.87 30.97 -8.76
C LEU A 564 17.80 31.35 -10.25
N LEU A 565 18.01 32.63 -10.56
CA LEU A 565 18.00 33.14 -11.94
C LEU A 565 19.40 33.19 -12.57
N ASN A 566 20.38 32.51 -11.98
CA ASN A 566 21.71 32.38 -12.54
C ASN A 566 21.66 31.63 -13.88
N PRO A 567 22.42 32.04 -14.92
CA PRO A 567 22.46 31.37 -16.23
C PRO A 567 22.67 29.85 -16.18
N ILE A 568 23.47 29.34 -15.24
CA ILE A 568 23.72 27.89 -15.09
C ILE A 568 22.46 27.17 -14.61
N ILE A 569 21.76 27.74 -13.63
CA ILE A 569 20.52 27.17 -13.08
C ILE A 569 19.41 27.22 -14.12
N VAL A 570 19.31 28.32 -14.85
CA VAL A 570 18.35 28.48 -15.96
C VAL A 570 18.64 27.47 -17.07
N ALA A 571 19.91 27.26 -17.44
CA ALA A 571 20.30 26.25 -18.43
C ALA A 571 19.96 24.83 -17.96
N LEU A 572 20.15 24.53 -16.66
CA LEU A 572 19.72 23.26 -16.08
C LEU A 572 18.19 23.09 -16.14
N ALA A 573 17.43 24.12 -15.78
CA ALA A 573 15.97 24.14 -15.85
C ALA A 573 15.43 24.09 -17.30
N GLN A 574 16.27 24.42 -18.30
CA GLN A 574 15.97 24.19 -19.71
C GLN A 574 16.22 22.75 -20.15
N SER A 575 16.94 21.92 -19.39
CA SER A 575 17.26 20.56 -19.79
C SER A 575 16.03 19.66 -19.76
N PRO A 576 15.71 18.95 -20.87
CA PRO A 576 14.55 18.05 -20.92
C PRO A 576 14.66 16.88 -19.93
N ILE A 577 15.89 16.38 -19.71
CA ILE A 577 16.16 15.31 -18.75
C ILE A 577 15.87 15.77 -17.32
N PHE A 578 16.22 17.02 -17.02
CA PHE A 578 15.97 17.60 -15.70
C PHE A 578 14.48 17.87 -15.48
N CYS A 579 13.79 18.48 -16.45
CA CYS A 579 12.35 18.73 -16.40
C CYS A 579 11.56 17.46 -16.10
N TRP A 580 11.82 16.36 -16.83
CA TRP A 580 11.09 15.11 -16.61
C TRP A 580 11.47 14.43 -15.29
N ASN A 581 12.77 14.17 -15.07
CA ASN A 581 13.18 13.33 -13.94
C ASN A 581 13.15 14.04 -12.58
N ALA A 582 13.22 15.37 -12.55
CA ALA A 582 13.25 16.14 -11.31
C ALA A 582 11.97 16.94 -11.07
N LEU A 583 11.36 17.50 -12.12
CA LEU A 583 10.18 18.37 -11.99
C LEU A 583 8.86 17.69 -12.42
N GLY A 584 8.92 16.52 -13.05
CA GLY A 584 7.75 15.84 -13.62
C GLY A 584 7.15 16.56 -14.84
N VAL A 585 7.89 17.50 -15.44
CA VAL A 585 7.41 18.35 -16.54
C VAL A 585 7.67 17.66 -17.89
N PRO A 586 6.63 17.34 -18.67
CA PRO A 586 6.76 16.69 -19.98
C PRO A 586 7.26 17.65 -21.06
N MET A 587 7.68 17.08 -22.19
CA MET A 587 8.28 17.84 -23.30
C MET A 587 7.33 18.86 -23.93
N ASN A 588 6.03 18.58 -24.00
CA ASN A 588 5.04 19.47 -24.60
C ASN A 588 4.80 20.71 -23.73
N GLN A 589 4.56 20.52 -22.43
CA GLN A 589 4.49 21.61 -21.47
C GLN A 589 5.77 22.44 -21.45
N ARG A 590 6.96 21.82 -21.50
CA ARG A 590 8.23 22.55 -21.62
C ARG A 590 8.29 23.43 -22.87
N ARG A 591 7.78 22.96 -24.01
CA ARG A 591 7.71 23.78 -25.24
C ARG A 591 6.81 25.00 -25.04
N MET A 592 5.68 24.84 -24.35
CA MET A 592 4.78 25.96 -24.00
C MET A 592 5.51 27.01 -23.15
N VAL A 593 6.26 26.58 -22.13
CA VAL A 593 7.10 27.48 -21.31
C VAL A 593 8.12 28.23 -22.18
N LEU A 594 8.76 27.56 -23.13
CA LEU A 594 9.74 28.20 -24.02
C LEU A 594 9.10 29.23 -24.95
N THR A 595 7.89 28.97 -25.44
CA THR A 595 7.14 29.92 -26.29
C THR A 595 6.66 31.16 -25.53
N GLU A 596 6.49 31.10 -24.20
CA GLU A 596 6.10 32.25 -23.36
C GLU A 596 7.25 33.25 -23.06
N GLY A 597 8.36 33.16 -23.79
CA GLY A 597 9.52 34.05 -23.65
C GLY A 597 10.70 33.42 -22.90
N GLY A 598 10.75 32.10 -22.81
CA GLY A 598 11.87 31.33 -22.31
C GLY A 598 11.87 31.10 -20.79
N VAL A 599 12.67 30.11 -20.36
CA VAL A 599 12.71 29.65 -18.95
C VAL A 599 13.11 30.76 -17.97
N TYR A 600 14.05 31.64 -18.33
CA TYR A 600 14.44 32.75 -17.44
C TYR A 600 13.23 33.63 -17.10
N LYS A 601 12.49 34.07 -18.13
CA LYS A 601 11.32 34.93 -17.98
C LYS A 601 10.24 34.20 -17.20
N TYR A 602 9.98 32.93 -17.51
CA TYR A 602 9.00 32.13 -16.80
C TYR A 602 9.31 32.01 -15.30
N LEU A 603 10.55 31.67 -14.93
CA LEU A 603 10.97 31.57 -13.53
C LEU A 603 10.88 32.92 -12.82
N ARG A 604 11.33 34.00 -13.47
CA ARG A 604 11.23 35.36 -12.93
C ARG A 604 9.78 35.74 -12.65
N ASP A 605 8.92 35.57 -13.66
CA ASP A 605 7.50 35.96 -13.58
C ASP A 605 6.71 35.06 -12.61
N THR A 606 7.20 33.84 -12.34
CA THR A 606 6.68 32.94 -11.31
C THR A 606 7.07 33.40 -9.90
N PHE A 607 8.34 33.67 -9.64
CA PHE A 607 8.82 33.88 -8.27
C PHE A 607 8.80 35.32 -7.77
N ASP A 608 9.05 36.31 -8.65
CA ASP A 608 9.14 37.71 -8.23
C ASP A 608 7.91 38.23 -7.48
N PRO A 609 6.66 37.98 -7.93
CA PRO A 609 5.51 38.55 -7.26
C PRO A 609 5.19 37.87 -5.92
N LEU A 610 5.61 36.60 -5.75
CA LEU A 610 5.31 35.81 -4.55
C LEU A 610 5.99 36.39 -3.30
N ALA A 611 7.25 36.79 -3.43
CA ALA A 611 8.03 37.32 -2.30
C ALA A 611 7.43 38.63 -1.74
N SER A 612 6.72 39.40 -2.58
CA SER A 612 6.03 40.63 -2.16
C SER A 612 4.56 40.44 -1.79
N ALA A 613 3.90 39.38 -2.26
CA ALA A 613 2.48 39.16 -2.05
C ALA A 613 2.15 38.35 -0.80
N TYR A 614 2.97 37.36 -0.45
CA TYR A 614 2.64 36.37 0.59
C TYR A 614 3.83 36.12 1.52
N LEU A 615 3.59 36.10 2.83
CA LEU A 615 4.64 35.76 3.79
C LEU A 615 4.88 34.24 3.77
N PHE A 616 6.12 33.81 3.51
CA PHE A 616 6.48 32.39 3.46
C PHE A 616 6.37 31.71 4.81
N LYS A 617 6.46 32.50 5.89
CA LYS A 617 6.30 31.99 7.25
C LYS A 617 4.88 31.50 7.55
N THR A 618 3.85 32.23 7.11
CA THR A 618 2.45 32.01 7.54
C THR A 618 1.51 31.67 6.39
N ASP A 619 1.64 32.35 5.24
CA ASP A 619 0.61 32.34 4.21
C ASP A 619 0.93 31.34 3.09
N ASN A 620 2.23 31.20 2.78
CA ASN A 620 2.72 30.41 1.65
C ASN A 620 3.46 29.14 2.09
N TYR A 621 2.68 28.15 2.52
CA TYR A 621 3.21 26.86 2.95
C TYR A 621 3.88 26.06 1.82
N PHE A 622 3.57 26.35 0.55
CA PHE A 622 4.14 25.62 -0.60
C PHE A 622 5.64 25.85 -0.71
N TYR A 623 6.05 27.12 -0.72
CA TYR A 623 7.47 27.48 -0.79
C TYR A 623 8.16 27.28 0.54
N HIS A 624 7.46 27.44 1.67
CA HIS A 624 7.99 27.06 2.97
C HIS A 624 8.42 25.59 2.97
N LEU A 625 7.54 24.68 2.53
CA LEU A 625 7.85 23.26 2.44
C LEU A 625 9.02 23.00 1.49
N ALA A 626 9.00 23.57 0.29
CA ALA A 626 10.06 23.34 -0.69
C ALA A 626 11.45 23.77 -0.18
N LEU A 627 11.50 24.86 0.59
CA LEU A 627 12.75 25.42 1.13
C LEU A 627 13.21 24.74 2.44
N MET A 628 12.28 24.45 3.34
CA MET A 628 12.57 23.95 4.69
C MET A 628 12.42 22.43 4.82
N GLY A 629 11.73 21.78 3.89
CA GLY A 629 11.43 20.35 3.88
C GLY A 629 10.38 19.93 4.91
N HIS A 630 9.66 20.86 5.54
CA HIS A 630 8.58 20.53 6.47
C HIS A 630 7.57 21.68 6.50
N TYR A 631 6.36 21.39 6.99
CA TYR A 631 5.36 22.39 7.35
C TYR A 631 5.50 22.81 8.81
N THR A 632 4.91 23.96 9.16
CA THR A 632 4.73 24.40 10.55
C THR A 632 3.24 24.38 10.92
N HIS A 633 2.92 24.45 12.21
CA HIS A 633 1.52 24.56 12.62
C HIS A 633 0.87 25.88 12.16
N GLU A 634 1.67 26.93 11.94
CA GLU A 634 1.21 28.24 11.45
C GLU A 634 1.04 28.25 9.92
N SER A 635 1.78 27.42 9.19
CA SER A 635 1.82 27.39 7.72
C SER A 635 1.82 25.96 7.21
N CYS A 636 0.62 25.44 7.03
CA CYS A 636 0.36 24.12 6.47
C CYS A 636 -0.99 24.08 5.72
N PRO A 637 -1.17 23.10 4.81
CA PRO A 637 -2.47 22.79 4.23
C PRO A 637 -3.57 22.60 5.29
N SER A 638 -4.80 22.99 4.97
CA SER A 638 -5.96 22.93 5.89
C SER A 638 -6.12 21.58 6.61
N TYR A 639 -5.91 20.45 5.94
CA TYR A 639 -6.05 19.11 6.52
C TYR A 639 -4.96 18.75 7.54
N LEU A 640 -3.85 19.49 7.56
CA LEU A 640 -2.77 19.35 8.55
C LEU A 640 -2.95 20.27 9.77
N THR A 641 -3.86 21.24 9.69
CA THR A 641 -4.25 22.00 10.88
C THR A 641 -4.97 21.09 11.85
N ARG A 642 -4.88 21.37 13.15
CA ARG A 642 -5.59 20.58 14.17
C ARG A 642 -7.10 20.59 13.93
N ALA A 643 -7.67 21.75 13.60
CA ALA A 643 -9.09 21.88 13.30
C ALA A 643 -9.51 21.07 12.07
N GLY A 644 -8.74 21.12 10.98
CA GLY A 644 -9.03 20.34 9.77
C GLY A 644 -8.89 18.83 10.00
N PHE A 645 -7.87 18.40 10.73
CA PHE A 645 -7.71 17.00 11.12
C PHE A 645 -8.89 16.50 11.97
N GLU A 646 -9.26 17.26 12.99
CA GLU A 646 -10.38 16.91 13.88
C GLU A 646 -11.72 16.89 13.13
N ALA A 647 -11.94 17.83 12.18
CA ALA A 647 -13.12 17.85 11.33
C ALA A 647 -13.20 16.62 10.39
N LEU A 648 -12.09 16.24 9.76
CA LEU A 648 -12.05 15.03 8.91
C LEU A 648 -12.19 13.74 9.71
N LYS A 649 -11.75 13.72 10.96
CA LYS A 649 -11.84 12.56 11.85
C LYS A 649 -13.18 12.46 12.59
N ALA A 650 -13.95 13.55 12.67
CA ALA A 650 -15.25 13.60 13.34
C ALA A 650 -16.24 12.57 12.76
N LEU A 651 -17.23 12.20 13.58
CA LEU A 651 -18.28 11.23 13.21
C LEU A 651 -17.71 9.94 12.60
N ASP A 652 -16.69 9.38 13.24
CA ASP A 652 -15.97 8.19 12.77
C ASP A 652 -15.39 8.38 11.35
N ALA A 653 -14.86 9.56 11.07
CA ALA A 653 -14.31 9.98 9.79
C ALA A 653 -15.26 9.81 8.59
N GLN A 654 -16.56 10.03 8.80
CA GLN A 654 -17.58 9.96 7.74
C GLN A 654 -17.25 10.85 6.53
N ALA A 655 -16.60 12.00 6.75
CA ALA A 655 -16.18 12.91 5.68
C ALA A 655 -15.23 12.23 4.66
N LEU A 656 -14.48 11.21 5.09
CA LEU A 656 -13.57 10.48 4.19
C LEU A 656 -14.33 9.57 3.21
N ASP A 657 -15.58 9.21 3.47
CA ASP A 657 -16.36 8.34 2.59
C ASP A 657 -16.72 9.01 1.25
N THR A 658 -16.53 10.33 1.11
CA THR A 658 -16.69 11.06 -0.17
C THR A 658 -15.65 10.67 -1.22
N PHE A 659 -14.47 10.19 -0.82
CA PHE A 659 -13.38 9.93 -1.77
C PHE A 659 -13.52 8.60 -2.51
N ARG A 660 -13.29 8.63 -3.83
CA ARG A 660 -13.07 7.42 -4.66
C ARG A 660 -11.79 7.61 -5.47
N LEU A 661 -10.78 6.78 -5.19
CA LEU A 661 -9.48 6.83 -5.86
C LEU A 661 -9.47 5.85 -7.03
N HIS A 662 -9.20 6.38 -8.22
CA HIS A 662 -9.10 5.68 -9.50
C HIS A 662 -7.64 5.61 -9.92
N THR A 663 -7.14 4.40 -10.15
CA THR A 663 -5.79 4.20 -10.72
C THR A 663 -5.92 3.79 -12.19
N ASP A 664 -6.15 4.78 -13.05
CA ASP A 664 -6.33 4.64 -14.50
C ASP A 664 -6.08 5.99 -15.21
N SER A 665 -6.11 5.98 -16.54
CA SER A 665 -6.13 7.21 -17.35
C SER A 665 -7.43 7.99 -17.18
N MET A 666 -7.32 9.32 -17.30
CA MET A 666 -8.46 10.24 -17.20
C MET A 666 -9.62 9.79 -18.09
N ILE A 667 -9.34 9.54 -19.38
CA ILE A 667 -10.36 9.14 -20.33
C ILE A 667 -11.06 7.81 -19.99
N ASN A 668 -10.35 6.82 -19.45
CA ASN A 668 -10.97 5.56 -19.05
C ASN A 668 -11.90 5.74 -17.86
N VAL A 669 -11.51 6.56 -16.88
CA VAL A 669 -12.40 6.90 -15.76
C VAL A 669 -13.64 7.61 -16.28
N LEU A 670 -13.48 8.63 -17.12
CA LEU A 670 -14.62 9.36 -17.70
C LEU A 670 -15.58 8.41 -18.43
N ARG A 671 -15.07 7.46 -19.23
CA ARG A 671 -15.87 6.46 -19.94
C ARG A 671 -16.69 5.55 -19.01
N GLY A 672 -16.19 5.26 -17.81
CA GLY A 672 -16.94 4.51 -16.79
C GLY A 672 -18.09 5.33 -16.20
N LEU A 673 -17.86 6.62 -15.96
CA LEU A 673 -18.84 7.50 -15.33
C LEU A 673 -20.10 7.68 -16.19
N MET A 674 -21.24 7.77 -15.50
CA MET A 674 -22.54 8.01 -16.13
C MET A 674 -22.60 9.39 -16.76
N SER A 675 -23.43 9.54 -17.80
CA SER A 675 -23.64 10.84 -18.43
C SER A 675 -24.25 11.83 -17.43
N ARG A 676 -23.78 13.08 -17.43
CA ARG A 676 -24.21 14.14 -16.50
C ARG A 676 -24.07 13.79 -15.01
N SER A 677 -23.12 12.94 -14.64
CA SER A 677 -22.87 12.58 -13.23
C SER A 677 -21.94 13.52 -12.48
N LEU A 678 -21.22 14.40 -13.18
CA LEU A 678 -20.26 15.34 -12.59
C LEU A 678 -20.78 16.77 -12.67
N THR A 679 -20.63 17.53 -11.58
CA THR A 679 -20.98 18.95 -11.53
C THR A 679 -19.75 19.85 -11.59
N ARG A 680 -18.58 19.37 -11.12
CA ARG A 680 -17.30 20.08 -11.15
C ARG A 680 -16.18 19.15 -11.60
N VAL A 681 -15.25 19.64 -12.42
CA VAL A 681 -14.06 18.88 -12.84
C VAL A 681 -12.85 19.77 -12.72
N LEU A 682 -11.77 19.30 -12.09
CA LEU A 682 -10.50 20.01 -11.99
C LEU A 682 -9.36 19.13 -12.48
N ILE A 683 -8.77 19.51 -13.61
CA ILE A 683 -7.80 18.67 -14.35
C ILE A 683 -6.37 19.22 -14.32
N MET A 684 -6.09 20.17 -13.42
CA MET A 684 -4.77 20.80 -13.26
C MET A 684 -4.19 21.22 -14.62
N ASP A 685 -2.94 20.89 -14.89
CA ASP A 685 -2.21 21.12 -16.14
C ASP A 685 -2.13 19.88 -17.06
N HIS A 686 -2.99 18.88 -16.84
CA HIS A 686 -2.96 17.61 -17.57
C HIS A 686 -2.94 17.77 -19.09
N LEU A 687 -3.71 18.72 -19.63
CA LEU A 687 -3.79 18.92 -21.08
C LEU A 687 -2.52 19.54 -21.69
N ASP A 688 -1.63 20.14 -20.89
CA ASP A 688 -0.32 20.62 -21.35
C ASP A 688 0.63 19.46 -21.74
N TRP A 689 0.31 18.24 -21.31
CA TRP A 689 1.14 17.06 -21.56
C TRP A 689 1.01 16.57 -23.01
N PHE A 690 -0.08 16.93 -23.69
CA PHE A 690 -0.39 16.50 -25.04
C PHE A 690 0.19 17.45 -26.09
N PRO A 691 0.57 16.94 -27.28
CA PRO A 691 0.93 17.80 -28.39
C PRO A 691 -0.31 18.54 -28.92
N PRO A 692 -0.14 19.72 -29.54
CA PRO A 692 -1.21 20.38 -30.29
C PRO A 692 -1.88 19.43 -31.28
N ASP A 693 -3.19 19.62 -31.49
CA ASP A 693 -4.03 18.81 -32.40
C ASP A 693 -4.09 17.31 -32.05
N SER A 694 -3.84 16.96 -30.79
CA SER A 694 -3.96 15.58 -30.32
C SER A 694 -5.42 15.11 -30.32
N GLN A 695 -5.70 14.04 -31.08
CA GLN A 695 -7.01 13.35 -31.05
C GLN A 695 -7.38 12.88 -29.63
N GLN A 696 -6.39 12.57 -28.79
CA GLN A 696 -6.63 12.14 -27.42
C GLN A 696 -7.27 13.25 -26.58
N VAL A 697 -6.92 14.52 -26.82
CA VAL A 697 -7.53 15.66 -26.14
C VAL A 697 -8.97 15.86 -26.65
N GLU A 698 -9.21 15.70 -27.95
CA GLU A 698 -10.58 15.77 -28.48
C GLU A 698 -11.47 14.67 -27.89
N ASP A 699 -10.98 13.44 -27.82
CA ASP A 699 -11.70 12.32 -27.23
C ASP A 699 -11.98 12.55 -25.73
N GLU A 700 -11.02 13.12 -24.99
CA GLU A 700 -11.17 13.42 -23.56
C GLU A 700 -12.18 14.56 -23.33
N VAL A 701 -12.11 15.64 -24.11
CA VAL A 701 -13.07 16.76 -24.05
C VAL A 701 -14.48 16.33 -24.45
N LYS A 702 -14.60 15.43 -25.42
CA LYS A 702 -15.89 14.81 -25.77
C LYS A 702 -16.48 14.02 -24.59
N GLU A 703 -15.65 13.26 -23.87
CA GLU A 703 -16.11 12.56 -22.67
C GLU A 703 -16.46 13.53 -21.53
N PHE A 704 -15.70 14.62 -21.32
CA PHE A 704 -16.10 15.69 -20.41
C PHE A 704 -17.47 16.25 -20.77
N ALA A 705 -17.73 16.56 -22.05
CA ALA A 705 -19.02 17.05 -22.51
C ALA A 705 -20.18 16.08 -22.21
N ARG A 706 -19.91 14.77 -22.17
CA ARG A 706 -20.90 13.74 -21.84
C ARG A 706 -21.16 13.63 -20.34
N VAL A 707 -20.11 13.62 -19.51
CA VAL A 707 -20.23 13.36 -18.08
C VAL A 707 -20.54 14.60 -17.24
N VAL A 708 -20.22 15.79 -17.73
CA VAL A 708 -20.51 17.05 -17.02
C VAL A 708 -21.98 17.42 -17.21
N ALA A 709 -22.66 17.70 -16.10
CA ALA A 709 -24.04 18.15 -16.10
C ALA A 709 -24.16 19.56 -16.72
N LEU A 710 -25.36 19.91 -17.22
CA LEU A 710 -25.64 21.26 -17.72
C LEU A 710 -25.41 22.30 -16.60
N GLY A 711 -24.69 23.38 -16.90
CA GLY A 711 -24.25 24.36 -15.90
C GLY A 711 -23.06 23.93 -15.04
N GLY A 712 -22.67 22.65 -15.10
CA GLY A 712 -21.39 22.17 -14.57
C GLY A 712 -20.21 22.66 -15.41
N TYR A 713 -19.00 22.54 -14.88
CA TYR A 713 -17.81 23.09 -15.56
C TYR A 713 -16.51 22.37 -15.25
N VAL A 714 -15.55 22.58 -16.15
CA VAL A 714 -14.18 22.09 -16.06
C VAL A 714 -13.24 23.26 -15.76
N LEU A 715 -12.33 23.08 -14.81
CA LEU A 715 -11.27 24.01 -14.42
C LEU A 715 -9.90 23.40 -14.72
N TRP A 716 -8.99 24.21 -15.26
CA TRP A 716 -7.61 23.81 -15.52
C TRP A 716 -6.67 25.01 -15.44
N ARG A 717 -5.40 24.73 -15.13
CA ARG A 717 -4.31 25.69 -15.20
C ARG A 717 -3.38 25.32 -16.35
N SER A 718 -2.66 26.28 -16.91
CA SER A 718 -1.73 26.01 -18.02
C SER A 718 -0.42 26.78 -17.89
N ALA A 719 0.65 26.18 -18.37
CA ALA A 719 1.94 26.84 -18.57
C ALA A 719 1.92 27.88 -19.69
N SER A 720 0.89 27.90 -20.55
CA SER A 720 0.69 28.98 -21.53
C SER A 720 -0.38 29.97 -21.06
N ARG A 721 -0.29 31.22 -21.51
CA ARG A 721 -1.33 32.22 -21.29
C ARG A 721 -2.60 31.94 -22.10
N GLU A 722 -2.47 31.29 -23.25
CA GLU A 722 -3.57 30.94 -24.15
C GLU A 722 -3.34 29.52 -24.71
N PRO A 723 -3.74 28.47 -23.98
CA PRO A 723 -3.51 27.10 -24.41
C PRO A 723 -4.37 26.74 -25.63
N TRP A 724 -3.78 26.00 -26.57
CA TRP A 724 -4.40 25.60 -27.84
C TRP A 724 -5.70 24.80 -27.68
N TYR A 725 -5.81 24.03 -26.59
CA TYR A 725 -6.97 23.18 -26.33
C TYR A 725 -8.22 23.97 -25.87
N ASN A 726 -8.11 25.28 -25.62
CA ASN A 726 -9.28 26.14 -25.41
C ASN A 726 -10.30 26.02 -26.54
N GLN A 727 -9.82 26.03 -27.79
CA GLN A 727 -10.66 25.89 -28.98
C GLN A 727 -11.31 24.51 -29.08
N VAL A 728 -10.75 23.48 -28.43
CA VAL A 728 -11.35 22.14 -28.40
C VAL A 728 -12.59 22.16 -27.52
N PHE A 729 -12.53 22.80 -26.35
CA PHE A 729 -13.69 22.96 -25.46
C PHE A 729 -14.84 23.71 -26.15
N GLU A 730 -14.56 24.78 -26.90
CA GLU A 730 -15.57 25.52 -27.66
C GLU A 730 -16.30 24.65 -28.69
N ARG A 731 -15.57 23.74 -29.36
CA ARG A 731 -16.16 22.80 -30.33
C ARG A 731 -17.13 21.79 -29.72
N PHE A 732 -17.07 21.56 -28.40
CA PHE A 732 -17.92 20.62 -27.67
C PHE A 732 -18.95 21.31 -26.76
N ASP A 733 -19.41 22.49 -27.18
CA ASP A 733 -20.43 23.32 -26.52
C ASP A 733 -20.08 23.70 -25.07
N PHE A 734 -18.82 24.04 -24.83
CA PHE A 734 -18.43 24.74 -23.62
C PHE A 734 -18.23 26.23 -23.88
N LYS A 735 -18.69 27.05 -22.94
CA LYS A 735 -18.34 28.48 -22.88
C LYS A 735 -17.10 28.66 -22.02
N LEU A 736 -16.05 29.27 -22.57
CA LEU A 736 -14.83 29.54 -21.81
C LEU A 736 -14.82 30.93 -21.18
N ASP A 737 -14.33 30.97 -19.94
CA ASP A 737 -14.00 32.18 -19.22
C ASP A 737 -12.54 32.07 -18.72
N ALA A 738 -11.72 33.08 -19.05
CA ALA A 738 -10.36 33.19 -18.52
C ALA A 738 -10.44 33.72 -17.07
N VAL A 739 -10.23 32.85 -16.09
CA VAL A 739 -10.30 33.20 -14.67
C VAL A 739 -9.13 34.09 -14.28
N GLY A 740 -7.93 33.79 -14.80
CA GLY A 740 -6.74 34.60 -14.59
C GLY A 740 -5.68 34.33 -15.64
N VAL A 741 -5.02 35.38 -16.11
CA VAL A 741 -3.91 35.28 -17.08
C VAL A 741 -2.79 36.18 -16.61
N ARG A 742 -1.57 35.61 -16.51
CA ARG A 742 -0.39 36.34 -16.05
C ARG A 742 -0.01 37.42 -17.05
N GLN A 743 0.16 38.65 -16.58
CA GLN A 743 0.53 39.81 -17.41
C GLN A 743 2.02 40.21 -17.26
N GLY A 744 2.72 39.66 -16.27
CA GLY A 744 4.14 39.99 -16.00
C GLY A 744 4.60 39.50 -14.62
N PRO A 745 5.70 40.04 -14.09
CA PRO A 745 6.29 39.64 -12.80
C PRO A 745 5.73 40.36 -11.57
N ASP A 746 4.75 41.26 -11.73
CA ASP A 746 4.34 42.17 -10.66
C ASP A 746 3.17 41.64 -9.81
N VAL A 747 2.32 40.78 -10.39
CA VAL A 747 1.11 40.25 -9.74
C VAL A 747 1.08 38.73 -9.85
N ALA A 748 0.95 38.07 -8.70
CA ALA A 748 0.79 36.62 -8.62
C ALA A 748 -0.69 36.24 -8.84
N LEU A 749 -0.94 35.17 -9.60
CA LEU A 749 -2.29 34.64 -9.78
C LEU A 749 -2.81 33.93 -8.53
N ASP A 750 -1.92 33.25 -7.81
CA ASP A 750 -2.21 32.53 -6.56
C ASP A 750 -0.93 32.40 -5.71
N ARG A 751 -0.99 31.70 -4.57
CA ARG A 751 0.18 31.52 -3.67
C ARG A 751 1.28 30.63 -4.26
N VAL A 752 1.02 29.90 -5.33
CA VAL A 752 2.01 29.07 -6.01
C VAL A 752 2.58 29.78 -7.23
N ASN A 753 1.74 30.48 -7.99
CA ASN A 753 2.06 31.21 -9.20
C ASN A 753 2.91 30.40 -10.19
N MET A 754 2.70 29.07 -10.26
CA MET A 754 3.48 28.20 -11.17
C MET A 754 2.99 28.31 -12.61
N TYR A 755 1.69 28.54 -12.81
CA TYR A 755 1.02 28.52 -14.11
C TYR A 755 0.78 29.92 -14.67
N ALA A 756 0.81 30.05 -15.99
CA ALA A 756 0.64 31.31 -16.70
C ALA A 756 -0.84 31.69 -16.89
N SER A 757 -1.76 30.74 -16.82
CA SER A 757 -3.20 31.00 -16.87
C SER A 757 -4.03 30.00 -16.08
N PHE A 758 -5.27 30.40 -15.78
CA PHE A 758 -6.32 29.62 -15.13
C PHE A 758 -7.64 29.84 -15.87
N TRP A 759 -8.32 28.76 -16.24
CA TRP A 759 -9.46 28.77 -17.16
C TRP A 759 -10.63 27.97 -16.62
N LYS A 760 -11.83 28.37 -17.05
CA LYS A 760 -13.11 27.72 -16.75
C LYS A 760 -13.88 27.46 -18.04
N ALA A 761 -14.34 26.24 -18.26
CA ALA A 761 -15.25 25.86 -19.34
C ALA A 761 -16.60 25.44 -18.75
N VAL A 762 -17.65 26.24 -18.98
CA VAL A 762 -19.02 25.96 -18.54
C VAL A 762 -19.78 25.20 -19.60
N LYS A 763 -20.40 24.08 -19.21
CA LYS A 763 -21.23 23.27 -20.11
C LYS A 763 -22.57 23.96 -20.34
N MET A 764 -22.83 24.31 -21.60
CA MET A 764 -24.04 25.03 -22.04
C MET A 764 -25.24 24.10 -22.23
#